data_AF-A0A9P8PVM6-F1
#
_entry.id   AF-A0A9P8PVM6-F1
#
_cell.length_a   1.000
_cell.length_b   1.000
_cell.length_c   1.000
_cell.angle_alpha   90.00
_cell.angle_beta   90.00
_cell.angle_gamma   90.00
#
_symmetry.space_group_name_H-M   'P 1'
#
loop_
_entity.id
_entity.type
_entity.pdbx_description
1 polymer ?
#
loop_
_entity_poly.entity_id
_entity_poly.type
_entity_poly.pdbx_seq_one_letter_code
_entity_poly.pdbx_strand_id
1 'polypeptide(L)'
;MPLLFQPKHQRLILQCYPPGRGSDKKPNSSELSYLLYYASTRRVKLEKVGRFLEKKNQSDISHNRTGNIQVTLEIISALIKRCPDDLNVFAHNISAILISILDTNDLAVCQHAEPVFHTFCQTLESDLFSGNNEFVNTFTRLSESFINLGAHDSQANVNEWKAVSLKAAYSIANGQNLSNGNGSALVDKIIPLVFSNLDVERFEELDERSIRRLNTHVSDHFHSSAIQLGNGSSPIEEDLGDLAVDALKSFFANGSTSQIVTSTRSIATYLAKSSVPKKNIGVLIEMITVWVPVQLRFLILNILSGRLDKSGNENEQLVYLYAISSLLSSSISLVGLSVIDSLRQLLSLQSHLILSSEPNHNRRLILGYSDAIGSLSTHIYYQDQVLDIVNDIVVKLKEILTKNDENISNRSRNSLILVLLDNIKNTFVISNSKSTIQRSKVPLEIFVNNFSFSYFDVSPKDEESVKILTKYIDVLITDLTFEYLNLTDSSVPDHSNSIIAAQTNVVNQFFEEIESLSKFDDPLYASAFDSITKLIESFARVFGFSAFINFVPFFLNWQLDESKLKKRSSILLDNFGYSIGYSISKALRFDELLQLVLSRIEYRKLNHLWLINDNYPVERSEQSNELTVTSQDIRESIQSLNLEEYYEALFETHYKYNGAISTSVKLQQQADGDDPENFADTSYISNSNITINGNGAYSKALSLAMVVQNSENTSIKSVPLSARSFLTGKLNVPKVQELRKTISGIALKPSFDETNTGISKQKTDVVTLLNELNLDNDIQDRGNLTFY
;
A
#
# COMPACT_ATOMS: atom_id res chain seq x y z
N MET A 1 -16.56 -6.81 74.27
CA MET A 1 -17.24 -8.10 74.48
C MET A 1 -16.91 -9.03 73.32
N PRO A 2 -16.47 -10.28 73.54
CA PRO A 2 -16.41 -11.25 72.46
C PRO A 2 -17.84 -11.74 72.18
N LEU A 3 -18.30 -11.63 70.93
CA LEU A 3 -19.61 -12.12 70.49
C LEU A 3 -19.68 -13.64 70.69
N LEU A 4 -20.54 -14.10 71.59
CA LEU A 4 -20.75 -15.51 71.97
C LEU A 4 -21.26 -16.40 70.82
N PHE A 5 -21.67 -15.81 69.69
CA PHE A 5 -22.19 -16.52 68.51
C PHE A 5 -21.40 -16.12 67.26
N GLN A 6 -20.51 -17.00 66.80
CA GLN A 6 -19.84 -16.85 65.51
C GLN A 6 -20.65 -17.54 64.41
N PRO A 7 -21.07 -16.81 63.36
CA PRO A 7 -21.66 -17.40 62.17
C PRO A 7 -20.76 -18.46 61.53
N LYS A 8 -21.35 -19.52 60.97
CA LYS A 8 -20.61 -20.66 60.40
C LYS A 8 -19.52 -20.22 59.40
N HIS A 9 -19.82 -19.30 58.49
CA HIS A 9 -18.86 -18.81 57.49
C HIS A 9 -17.61 -18.18 58.13
N GLN A 10 -17.77 -17.40 59.21
CA GLN A 10 -16.64 -16.77 59.91
C GLN A 10 -15.73 -17.82 60.53
N ARG A 11 -16.32 -18.84 61.18
CA ARG A 11 -15.55 -19.94 61.77
C ARG A 11 -14.74 -20.69 60.71
N LEU A 12 -15.36 -21.05 59.58
CA LEU A 12 -14.67 -21.75 58.49
C LEU A 12 -13.52 -20.94 57.90
N ILE A 13 -13.73 -19.63 57.71
CA ILE A 13 -12.68 -18.74 57.21
C ILE A 13 -11.52 -18.67 58.21
N LEU A 14 -11.79 -18.45 59.50
CA LEU A 14 -10.74 -18.35 60.52
C LEU A 14 -9.95 -19.66 60.69
N GLN A 15 -10.58 -20.82 60.50
CA GLN A 15 -9.91 -22.14 60.52
C GLN A 15 -8.88 -22.31 59.40
N CYS A 16 -8.98 -21.53 58.32
CA CYS A 16 -7.99 -21.56 57.25
C CYS A 16 -6.66 -20.88 57.63
N TYR A 17 -6.62 -20.04 58.67
CA TYR A 17 -5.43 -19.26 59.04
C TYR A 17 -4.56 -20.01 60.06
N PRO A 18 -3.28 -20.28 59.76
CA PRO A 18 -2.35 -20.88 60.71
C PRO A 18 -2.05 -19.94 61.91
N PRO A 19 -1.82 -20.51 63.10
CA PRO A 19 -1.38 -19.73 64.26
C PRO A 19 0.02 -19.14 64.06
N GLY A 20 0.38 -18.11 64.85
CA GLY A 20 1.70 -17.47 64.82
C GLY A 20 1.75 -16.13 64.07
N ARG A 21 2.95 -15.54 63.96
CA ARG A 21 3.20 -14.23 63.31
C ARG A 21 4.17 -14.28 62.12
N GLY A 22 4.57 -15.47 61.66
CA GLY A 22 5.46 -15.61 60.50
C GLY A 22 4.89 -14.96 59.24
N SER A 23 5.78 -14.52 58.35
CA SER A 23 5.44 -13.97 57.02
C SER A 23 4.97 -15.06 56.06
N ASP A 24 5.59 -16.24 56.09
CA ASP A 24 5.40 -17.29 55.07
C ASP A 24 4.30 -18.27 55.49
N LYS A 25 3.06 -17.77 55.54
CA LYS A 25 1.90 -18.60 55.92
C LYS A 25 1.13 -19.05 54.71
N LYS A 26 0.75 -20.32 54.71
CA LYS A 26 -0.17 -20.93 53.74
C LYS A 26 -1.48 -21.32 54.41
N PRO A 27 -2.63 -21.26 53.71
CA PRO A 27 -3.90 -21.71 54.25
C PRO A 27 -3.86 -23.20 54.59
N ASN A 28 -4.55 -23.59 55.66
CA ASN A 28 -4.74 -24.98 56.02
C ASN A 28 -5.53 -25.71 54.91
N SER A 29 -4.90 -26.65 54.20
CA SER A 29 -5.43 -27.22 52.95
C SER A 29 -6.78 -27.95 53.09
N SER A 30 -6.99 -28.69 54.18
CA SER A 30 -8.26 -29.38 54.47
C SER A 30 -9.40 -28.39 54.74
N GLU A 31 -9.12 -27.35 55.53
CA GLU A 31 -10.10 -26.32 55.89
C GLU A 31 -10.43 -25.43 54.68
N LEU A 32 -9.43 -25.09 53.86
CA LEU A 32 -9.62 -24.38 52.61
C LEU A 32 -10.54 -25.17 51.67
N SER A 33 -10.26 -26.47 51.48
CA SER A 33 -11.09 -27.33 50.64
C SER A 33 -12.55 -27.38 51.12
N TYR A 34 -12.77 -27.43 52.44
CA TYR A 34 -14.12 -27.39 53.02
C TYR A 34 -14.78 -26.01 52.87
N LEU A 35 -14.04 -24.91 53.03
CA LEU A 35 -14.51 -23.55 52.78
C LEU A 35 -14.95 -23.38 51.32
N LEU A 36 -14.14 -23.86 50.37
CA LEU A 36 -14.44 -23.84 48.93
C LEU A 36 -15.72 -24.61 48.62
N TYR A 37 -15.88 -25.83 49.16
CA TYR A 37 -17.12 -26.58 49.04
C TYR A 37 -18.31 -25.84 49.65
N TYR A 38 -18.15 -25.26 50.85
CA TYR A 38 -19.21 -24.50 51.52
C TYR A 38 -19.65 -23.30 50.66
N ALA A 39 -18.70 -22.55 50.12
CA ALA A 39 -18.94 -21.37 49.31
C ALA A 39 -19.62 -21.71 47.98
N SER A 40 -19.20 -22.79 47.31
CA SER A 40 -19.75 -23.21 46.01
C SER A 40 -21.18 -23.77 46.10
N THR A 41 -21.67 -24.13 47.29
CA THR A 41 -23.01 -24.72 47.42
C THR A 41 -24.17 -23.74 47.21
N ARG A 42 -23.99 -22.45 47.52
CA ARG A 42 -25.03 -21.41 47.38
C ARG A 42 -24.42 -20.02 47.25
N ARG A 43 -24.87 -19.25 46.25
CA ARG A 43 -24.50 -17.85 45.98
C ARG A 43 -24.47 -16.94 47.23
N VAL A 44 -25.50 -17.00 48.08
CA VAL A 44 -25.61 -16.18 49.32
C VAL A 44 -24.51 -16.51 50.34
N LYS A 45 -23.96 -17.74 50.34
CA LYS A 45 -22.85 -18.09 51.23
C LYS A 45 -21.56 -17.45 50.75
N LEU A 46 -21.32 -17.45 49.44
CA LEU A 46 -20.17 -16.81 48.81
C LEU A 46 -20.15 -15.30 49.08
N GLU A 47 -21.30 -14.62 48.97
CA GLU A 47 -21.44 -13.20 49.34
C GLU A 47 -21.02 -12.92 50.79
N LYS A 48 -21.44 -13.77 51.74
CA LYS A 48 -21.06 -13.66 53.15
C LYS A 48 -19.57 -13.94 53.38
N VAL A 49 -19.00 -14.87 52.63
CA VAL A 49 -17.57 -15.20 52.66
C VAL A 49 -16.75 -14.00 52.17
N GLY A 50 -17.09 -13.44 51.00
CA GLY A 50 -16.43 -12.26 50.43
C GLY A 50 -16.43 -11.05 51.37
N ARG A 51 -17.61 -10.70 51.92
CA ARG A 51 -17.74 -9.59 52.89
C ARG A 51 -16.92 -9.79 54.17
N PHE A 52 -16.80 -11.03 54.65
CA PHE A 52 -16.02 -11.30 55.85
C PHE A 52 -14.52 -11.29 55.57
N LEU A 53 -14.07 -11.82 54.42
CA LEU A 53 -12.67 -11.75 53.98
C LEU A 53 -12.20 -10.31 53.85
N GLU A 54 -13.03 -9.42 53.30
CA GLU A 54 -12.71 -7.99 53.19
C GLU A 54 -12.46 -7.34 54.56
N LYS A 55 -13.38 -7.53 55.52
CA LYS A 55 -13.22 -7.02 56.89
C LYS A 55 -12.01 -7.64 57.59
N LYS A 56 -11.76 -8.92 57.36
CA LYS A 56 -10.62 -9.63 57.94
C LYS A 56 -9.30 -9.08 57.38
N ASN A 57 -9.22 -8.83 56.09
CA ASN A 57 -8.05 -8.26 55.43
C ASN A 57 -7.71 -6.87 55.99
N GLN A 58 -8.70 -5.97 56.10
CA GLN A 58 -8.51 -4.66 56.75
C GLN A 58 -8.01 -4.78 58.19
N SER A 59 -8.55 -5.74 58.95
CA SER A 59 -8.06 -6.02 60.30
C SER A 59 -6.62 -6.54 60.30
N ASP A 60 -6.20 -7.37 59.34
CA ASP A 60 -4.83 -7.88 59.30
C ASP A 60 -3.83 -6.80 58.83
N ILE A 61 -4.22 -5.95 57.88
CA ILE A 61 -3.44 -4.78 57.44
C ILE A 61 -3.21 -3.83 58.60
N SER A 62 -4.27 -3.41 59.31
CA SER A 62 -4.15 -2.51 60.48
C SER A 62 -3.28 -3.06 61.63
N HIS A 63 -3.07 -4.37 61.67
CA HIS A 63 -2.22 -5.04 62.67
C HIS A 63 -0.87 -5.52 62.09
N ASN A 64 -0.52 -5.14 60.86
CA ASN A 64 0.70 -5.52 60.15
C ASN A 64 0.96 -7.04 60.13
N ARG A 65 -0.09 -7.84 59.86
CA ARG A 65 -0.02 -9.30 59.82
C ARG A 65 0.17 -9.82 58.40
N THR A 66 1.32 -9.57 57.80
CA THR A 66 1.64 -9.89 56.39
C THR A 66 1.34 -11.34 56.01
N GLY A 67 1.71 -12.33 56.83
CA GLY A 67 1.39 -13.73 56.54
C GLY A 67 -0.11 -14.05 56.53
N ASN A 68 -0.93 -13.36 57.32
CA ASN A 68 -2.38 -13.52 57.21
C ASN A 68 -2.93 -12.91 55.92
N ILE A 69 -2.32 -11.82 55.44
CA ILE A 69 -2.70 -11.19 54.16
C ILE A 69 -2.39 -12.15 53.01
N GLN A 70 -1.23 -12.81 53.00
CA GLN A 70 -0.90 -13.85 52.02
C GLN A 70 -1.92 -15.01 52.02
N VAL A 71 -2.30 -15.50 53.20
CA VAL A 71 -3.37 -16.51 53.33
C VAL A 71 -4.70 -16.00 52.75
N THR A 72 -5.03 -14.73 52.97
CA THR A 72 -6.25 -14.10 52.40
C THR A 72 -6.21 -14.10 50.88
N LEU A 73 -5.08 -13.73 50.28
CA LEU A 73 -4.85 -13.74 48.83
C LEU A 73 -4.98 -15.16 48.24
N GLU A 74 -4.41 -16.17 48.91
CA GLU A 74 -4.53 -17.57 48.48
C GLU A 74 -5.98 -18.08 48.57
N ILE A 75 -6.71 -17.74 49.63
CA ILE A 75 -8.14 -18.07 49.76
C ILE A 75 -8.94 -17.44 48.61
N ILE A 76 -8.68 -16.17 48.29
CA ILE A 76 -9.37 -15.46 47.20
C ILE A 76 -9.06 -16.10 45.85
N SER A 77 -7.79 -16.36 45.55
CA SER A 77 -7.40 -17.03 44.30
C SER A 77 -8.10 -18.39 44.14
N ALA A 78 -8.16 -19.17 45.22
CA ALA A 78 -8.85 -20.46 45.22
C ALA A 78 -10.37 -20.32 45.03
N LEU A 79 -10.99 -19.29 45.62
CA LEU A 79 -12.42 -18.99 45.43
C LEU A 79 -12.74 -18.58 43.98
N ILE A 80 -11.90 -17.73 43.37
CA ILE A 80 -12.05 -17.31 41.97
C ILE A 80 -12.02 -18.53 41.06
N LYS A 81 -11.02 -19.41 41.24
CA LYS A 81 -10.87 -20.64 40.43
C LYS A 81 -12.00 -21.65 40.65
N ARG A 82 -12.58 -21.71 41.86
CA ARG A 82 -13.64 -22.68 42.20
C ARG A 82 -15.03 -22.22 41.80
N CYS A 83 -15.28 -20.92 41.82
CA CYS A 83 -16.60 -20.33 41.60
C CYS A 83 -16.57 -19.26 40.47
N PRO A 84 -16.14 -19.59 39.24
CA PRO A 84 -16.07 -18.62 38.14
C PRO A 84 -17.45 -18.04 37.78
N ASP A 85 -18.48 -18.89 37.67
CA ASP A 85 -19.85 -18.49 37.29
C ASP A 85 -20.51 -17.53 38.30
N ASP A 86 -20.04 -17.51 39.55
CA ASP A 86 -20.55 -16.65 40.62
C ASP A 86 -19.57 -15.51 40.98
N LEU A 87 -18.52 -15.28 40.18
CA LEU A 87 -17.49 -14.25 40.45
C LEU A 87 -18.09 -12.86 40.68
N ASN A 88 -19.13 -12.53 39.91
CA ASN A 88 -19.85 -11.26 39.94
C ASN A 88 -20.41 -10.92 41.33
N VAL A 89 -20.61 -11.91 42.21
CA VAL A 89 -21.14 -11.74 43.57
C VAL A 89 -20.15 -11.07 44.51
N PHE A 90 -18.86 -11.36 44.33
CA PHE A 90 -17.81 -10.97 45.27
C PHE A 90 -16.65 -10.23 44.59
N ALA A 91 -16.77 -9.93 43.29
CA ALA A 91 -15.80 -9.15 42.52
C ALA A 91 -15.49 -7.77 43.15
N HIS A 92 -16.49 -7.10 43.72
CA HIS A 92 -16.29 -5.83 44.43
C HIS A 92 -15.46 -6.03 45.71
N ASN A 93 -15.73 -7.10 46.48
CA ASN A 93 -14.94 -7.43 47.68
C ASN A 93 -13.49 -7.77 47.31
N ILE A 94 -13.27 -8.51 46.21
CA ILE A 94 -11.91 -8.80 45.71
C ILE A 94 -11.18 -7.51 45.38
N SER A 95 -11.84 -6.60 44.65
CA SER A 95 -11.24 -5.33 44.25
C SER A 95 -10.88 -4.47 45.46
N ALA A 96 -11.75 -4.39 46.46
CA ALA A 96 -11.49 -3.67 47.70
C ALA A 96 -10.33 -4.28 48.50
N ILE A 97 -10.25 -5.61 48.57
CA ILE A 97 -9.14 -6.33 49.23
C ILE A 97 -7.82 -6.01 48.54
N LEU A 98 -7.75 -6.17 47.22
CA LEU A 98 -6.53 -5.90 46.46
C LEU A 98 -6.10 -4.42 46.58
N ILE A 99 -7.02 -3.46 46.45
CA ILE A 99 -6.70 -2.03 46.66
C ILE A 99 -6.10 -1.80 48.05
N SER A 100 -6.74 -2.32 49.10
CA SER A 100 -6.25 -2.14 50.48
C SER A 100 -4.86 -2.77 50.70
N ILE A 101 -4.52 -3.81 49.95
CA ILE A 101 -3.19 -4.43 49.97
C ILE A 101 -2.18 -3.54 49.25
N LEU A 102 -2.51 -3.01 48.08
CA LEU A 102 -1.63 -2.12 47.33
C LEU A 102 -1.31 -0.83 48.10
N ASP A 103 -2.29 -0.30 48.85
CA ASP A 103 -2.11 0.88 49.72
C ASP A 103 -1.05 0.67 50.82
N THR A 104 -0.68 -0.57 51.14
CA THR A 104 0.38 -0.86 52.12
C THR A 104 1.78 -0.53 51.62
N ASN A 105 1.98 -0.44 50.29
CA ASN A 105 3.28 -0.26 49.64
C ASN A 105 4.37 -1.27 50.10
N ASP A 106 3.98 -2.49 50.46
CA ASP A 106 4.89 -3.60 50.77
C ASP A 106 5.11 -4.46 49.52
N LEU A 107 6.33 -4.44 48.98
CA LEU A 107 6.72 -5.14 47.75
C LEU A 107 6.39 -6.63 47.80
N ALA A 108 6.71 -7.31 48.91
CA ALA A 108 6.50 -8.76 49.01
C ALA A 108 5.02 -9.09 48.95
N VAL A 109 4.16 -8.29 49.59
CA VAL A 109 2.71 -8.51 49.58
C VAL A 109 2.11 -8.16 48.21
N CYS A 110 2.58 -7.08 47.57
CA CYS A 110 2.18 -6.70 46.22
C CYS A 110 2.56 -7.76 45.17
N GLN A 111 3.75 -8.37 45.28
CA GLN A 111 4.17 -9.50 44.46
C GLN A 111 3.24 -10.71 44.61
N HIS A 112 2.72 -10.98 45.81
CA HIS A 112 1.73 -12.05 46.02
C HIS A 112 0.33 -11.67 45.52
N ALA A 113 0.01 -10.37 45.46
CA ALA A 113 -1.28 -9.88 44.97
C ALA A 113 -1.39 -9.95 43.44
N GLU A 114 -0.27 -9.82 42.72
CA GLU A 114 -0.23 -9.83 41.25
C GLU A 114 -0.82 -11.13 40.64
N PRO A 115 -0.42 -12.36 41.04
CA PRO A 115 -1.00 -13.58 40.47
C PRO A 115 -2.50 -13.75 40.77
N VAL A 116 -2.98 -13.16 41.88
CA VAL A 116 -4.41 -13.14 42.22
C VAL A 116 -5.15 -12.18 41.30
N PHE A 117 -4.58 -11.00 41.05
CA PHE A 117 -5.09 -10.04 40.08
C PHE A 117 -5.11 -10.62 38.66
N HIS A 118 -4.06 -11.33 38.26
CA HIS A 118 -4.00 -12.06 37.00
C HIS A 118 -5.17 -13.05 36.86
N THR A 119 -5.36 -13.92 37.85
CA THR A 119 -6.47 -14.89 37.88
C THR A 119 -7.83 -14.17 37.83
N PHE A 120 -7.94 -13.03 38.51
CA PHE A 120 -9.15 -12.21 38.50
C PHE A 120 -9.44 -11.63 37.10
N CYS A 121 -8.47 -11.01 36.45
CA CYS A 121 -8.61 -10.47 35.09
C CYS A 121 -9.03 -11.53 34.06
N GLN A 122 -8.48 -12.73 34.13
CA GLN A 122 -8.80 -13.83 33.21
C GLN A 122 -10.21 -14.42 33.39
N THR A 123 -10.78 -14.32 34.59
CA THR A 123 -12.06 -14.93 34.95
C THR A 123 -13.23 -13.96 34.92
N LEU A 124 -12.98 -12.65 34.86
CA LEU A 124 -14.02 -11.63 34.77
C LEU A 124 -14.80 -11.72 33.45
N GLU A 125 -16.12 -11.82 33.59
CA GLU A 125 -17.07 -11.82 32.48
C GLU A 125 -17.38 -10.42 31.97
N SER A 126 -17.81 -10.32 30.71
CA SER A 126 -18.18 -9.05 30.07
C SER A 126 -19.37 -8.33 30.72
N ASP A 127 -20.30 -9.05 31.35
CA ASP A 127 -21.55 -8.48 31.88
C ASP A 127 -21.31 -7.44 32.99
N LEU A 128 -20.25 -7.61 33.79
CA LEU A 128 -19.90 -6.64 34.84
C LEU A 128 -19.46 -5.29 34.26
N PHE A 129 -18.91 -5.28 33.05
CA PHE A 129 -18.38 -4.09 32.41
C PHE A 129 -19.44 -3.30 31.63
N SER A 130 -20.54 -3.93 31.22
CA SER A 130 -21.60 -3.28 30.45
C SER A 130 -22.73 -2.69 31.31
N GLY A 131 -23.00 -3.28 32.48
CA GLY A 131 -24.17 -2.93 33.30
C GLY A 131 -23.90 -2.17 34.62
N ASN A 132 -22.64 -2.11 35.09
CA ASN A 132 -22.33 -1.60 36.44
C ASN A 132 -21.16 -0.59 36.45
N ASN A 133 -21.49 0.69 36.29
CA ASN A 133 -20.51 1.79 36.32
C ASN A 133 -19.71 1.87 37.63
N GLU A 134 -20.28 1.47 38.77
CA GLU A 134 -19.59 1.47 40.06
C GLU A 134 -18.47 0.42 40.08
N PHE A 135 -18.74 -0.77 39.56
CA PHE A 135 -17.72 -1.80 39.41
C PHE A 135 -16.64 -1.38 38.43
N VAL A 136 -17.00 -0.83 37.26
CA VAL A 136 -16.03 -0.32 36.27
C VAL A 136 -15.09 0.71 36.91
N ASN A 137 -15.62 1.69 37.65
CA ASN A 137 -14.80 2.69 38.34
C ASN A 137 -13.87 2.05 39.39
N THR A 138 -14.38 1.08 40.15
CA THR A 138 -13.60 0.38 41.18
C THR A 138 -12.46 -0.45 40.55
N PHE A 139 -12.75 -1.16 39.46
CA PHE A 139 -11.78 -1.95 38.71
C PHE A 139 -10.74 -1.07 38.02
N THR A 140 -11.14 0.07 37.44
CA THR A 140 -10.21 1.06 36.88
C THR A 140 -9.26 1.58 37.95
N ARG A 141 -9.77 1.95 39.14
CA ARG A 141 -8.92 2.38 40.27
C ARG A 141 -7.96 1.29 40.72
N LEU A 142 -8.43 0.04 40.81
CA LEU A 142 -7.58 -1.11 41.14
C LEU A 142 -6.45 -1.27 40.10
N SER A 143 -6.80 -1.23 38.82
CA SER A 143 -5.85 -1.37 37.72
C SER A 143 -4.83 -0.23 37.74
N GLU A 144 -5.25 1.01 37.89
CA GLU A 144 -4.36 2.16 38.04
C GLU A 144 -3.43 2.03 39.24
N SER A 145 -3.91 1.48 40.36
CA SER A 145 -3.09 1.26 41.55
C SER A 145 -1.95 0.30 41.25
N PHE A 146 -2.20 -0.80 40.53
CA PHE A 146 -1.15 -1.72 40.08
C PHE A 146 -0.16 -1.08 39.10
N ILE A 147 -0.64 -0.27 38.14
CA ILE A 147 0.22 0.39 37.15
C ILE A 147 1.10 1.46 37.79
N ASN A 148 0.60 2.19 38.79
CA ASN A 148 1.34 3.25 39.46
C ASN A 148 2.47 2.74 40.38
N LEU A 149 2.48 1.46 40.78
CA LEU A 149 3.56 0.90 41.60
C LEU A 149 4.93 1.03 40.92
N GLY A 150 5.00 0.77 39.62
CA GLY A 150 6.21 0.85 38.80
C GLY A 150 6.53 2.24 38.26
N ALA A 151 5.72 3.26 38.58
CA ALA A 151 5.92 4.63 38.08
C ALA A 151 6.95 5.44 38.88
N HIS A 152 7.36 4.96 40.07
CA HIS A 152 8.27 5.68 40.95
C HIS A 152 9.70 5.16 40.85
N ASP A 153 10.56 5.86 40.09
CA ASP A 153 11.98 5.53 39.94
C ASP A 153 12.82 5.74 41.22
N SER A 154 12.25 6.34 42.27
CA SER A 154 12.95 6.70 43.51
C SER A 154 12.87 5.65 44.63
N GLN A 155 12.23 4.50 44.39
CA GLN A 155 12.02 3.46 45.40
C GLN A 155 13.16 2.42 45.40
N ALA A 156 13.43 1.79 46.54
CA ALA A 156 14.28 0.60 46.57
C ALA A 156 13.62 -0.53 45.76
N ASN A 157 14.43 -1.37 45.09
CA ASN A 157 13.96 -2.45 44.20
C ASN A 157 13.11 -1.98 43.01
N VAL A 158 13.52 -0.89 42.33
CA VAL A 158 12.84 -0.30 41.16
C VAL A 158 12.44 -1.37 40.13
N ASN A 159 13.33 -2.32 39.82
CA ASN A 159 13.06 -3.35 38.83
C ASN A 159 11.94 -4.28 39.25
N GLU A 160 11.89 -4.71 40.52
CA GLU A 160 10.82 -5.60 41.00
C GLU A 160 9.45 -4.91 41.01
N TRP A 161 9.40 -3.62 41.35
CA TRP A 161 8.17 -2.82 41.25
C TRP A 161 7.69 -2.68 39.81
N LYS A 162 8.60 -2.40 38.88
CA LYS A 162 8.31 -2.34 37.44
C LYS A 162 7.82 -3.69 36.92
N ALA A 163 8.45 -4.80 37.34
CA ALA A 163 8.01 -6.14 36.97
C ALA A 163 6.56 -6.42 37.38
N VAL A 164 6.17 -6.06 38.62
CA VAL A 164 4.78 -6.20 39.09
C VAL A 164 3.82 -5.38 38.21
N SER A 165 4.15 -4.14 37.88
CA SER A 165 3.29 -3.30 37.03
C SER A 165 3.21 -3.80 35.58
N LEU A 166 4.30 -4.33 35.01
CA LEU A 166 4.29 -4.93 33.66
C LEU A 166 3.46 -6.23 33.62
N LYS A 167 3.56 -7.09 34.63
CA LYS A 167 2.70 -8.28 34.76
C LYS A 167 1.22 -7.93 34.95
N ALA A 168 0.94 -6.86 35.70
CA ALA A 168 -0.40 -6.32 35.81
C ALA A 168 -0.92 -5.78 34.45
N ALA A 169 -0.08 -5.06 33.69
CA ALA A 169 -0.41 -4.60 32.34
C ALA A 169 -0.74 -5.77 31.40
N TYR A 170 0.05 -6.85 31.42
CA TYR A 170 -0.22 -8.08 30.69
C TYR A 170 -1.58 -8.70 31.09
N SER A 171 -1.88 -8.75 32.39
CA SER A 171 -3.13 -9.29 32.91
C SER A 171 -4.35 -8.47 32.48
N ILE A 172 -4.22 -7.14 32.48
CA ILE A 172 -5.23 -6.20 31.99
C ILE A 172 -5.48 -6.39 30.50
N ALA A 173 -4.40 -6.53 29.70
CA ALA A 173 -4.49 -6.70 28.26
C ALA A 173 -5.20 -8.02 27.84
N ASN A 174 -5.06 -9.06 28.66
CA ASN A 174 -5.75 -10.34 28.50
C ASN A 174 -7.14 -10.39 29.14
N GLY A 175 -7.57 -9.33 29.82
CA GLY A 175 -8.91 -9.22 30.39
C GLY A 175 -9.97 -8.79 29.37
N GLN A 176 -11.25 -8.99 29.71
CA GLN A 176 -12.37 -8.59 28.84
C GLN A 176 -12.72 -7.08 28.91
N ASN A 177 -12.13 -6.34 29.83
CA ASN A 177 -12.39 -4.90 30.03
C ASN A 177 -12.09 -4.05 28.78
N LEU A 178 -10.99 -4.34 28.08
CA LEU A 178 -10.56 -3.62 26.88
C LEU A 178 -11.43 -3.96 25.67
N SER A 179 -11.83 -5.23 25.54
CA SER A 179 -12.69 -5.68 24.45
C SER A 179 -14.05 -4.97 24.45
N ASN A 180 -14.55 -4.60 25.64
CA ASN A 180 -15.78 -3.86 25.81
C ASN A 180 -15.63 -2.33 25.61
N GLY A 181 -14.44 -1.82 25.28
CA GLY A 181 -14.20 -0.40 25.00
C GLY A 181 -14.04 0.51 26.23
N ASN A 182 -14.07 -0.04 27.45
CA ASN A 182 -14.10 0.73 28.70
C ASN A 182 -12.72 1.08 29.28
N GLY A 183 -11.62 0.72 28.60
CA GLY A 183 -10.27 0.86 29.15
C GLY A 183 -9.35 1.84 28.43
N SER A 184 -9.86 2.76 27.61
CA SER A 184 -9.02 3.72 26.87
C SER A 184 -8.09 4.53 27.76
N ALA A 185 -8.63 5.13 28.83
CA ALA A 185 -7.84 5.91 29.79
C ALA A 185 -6.77 5.07 30.52
N LEU A 186 -7.04 3.77 30.69
CA LEU A 186 -6.10 2.84 31.30
C LEU A 186 -4.95 2.51 30.34
N VAL A 187 -5.27 2.24 29.07
CA VAL A 187 -4.28 2.00 28.02
C VAL A 187 -3.35 3.20 27.87
N ASP A 188 -3.88 4.43 27.92
CA ASP A 188 -3.09 5.67 27.86
C ASP A 188 -2.06 5.82 28.99
N LYS A 189 -2.27 5.15 30.13
CA LYS A 189 -1.31 5.09 31.24
C LYS A 189 -0.33 3.92 31.11
N ILE A 190 -0.80 2.79 30.56
CA ILE A 190 0.02 1.57 30.41
C ILE A 190 1.06 1.71 29.30
N ILE A 191 0.69 2.28 28.15
CA ILE A 191 1.59 2.39 27.00
C ILE A 191 2.91 3.11 27.35
N PRO A 192 2.91 4.28 28.03
CA PRO A 192 4.15 4.92 28.46
C PRO A 192 5.02 4.05 29.37
N LEU A 193 4.41 3.29 30.29
CA LEU A 193 5.13 2.38 31.19
C LEU A 193 5.77 1.22 30.42
N VAL A 194 5.06 0.65 29.46
CA VAL A 194 5.59 -0.44 28.63
C VAL A 194 6.75 0.08 27.78
N PHE A 195 6.59 1.22 27.11
CA PHE A 195 7.62 1.77 26.23
C PHE A 195 8.86 2.27 26.97
N SER A 196 8.74 2.75 28.22
CA SER A 196 9.92 3.15 29.01
C SER A 196 10.81 1.97 29.42
N ASN A 197 10.29 0.75 29.34
CA ASN A 197 11.01 -0.48 29.64
C ASN A 197 11.28 -1.33 28.38
N LEU A 198 10.91 -0.84 27.18
CA LEU A 198 11.26 -1.49 25.92
C LEU A 198 12.65 -1.04 25.49
N ASP A 199 13.55 -2.01 25.39
CA ASP A 199 14.86 -1.80 24.77
C ASP A 199 14.72 -1.92 23.24
N VAL A 200 14.30 -0.83 22.59
CA VAL A 200 14.02 -0.83 21.15
C VAL A 200 15.30 -1.09 20.33
N GLU A 201 16.47 -0.74 20.85
CA GLU A 201 17.77 -0.93 20.19
C GLU A 201 18.07 -2.43 20.00
N ARG A 202 17.68 -3.29 20.95
CA ARG A 202 17.77 -4.76 20.80
C ARG A 202 16.98 -5.30 19.61
N PHE A 203 15.93 -4.60 19.15
CA PHE A 203 15.13 -5.01 18.00
C PHE A 203 15.66 -4.46 16.68
N GLU A 204 16.62 -3.53 16.71
CA GLU A 204 17.25 -3.01 15.49
C GLU A 204 18.18 -4.02 14.82
N GLU A 205 18.73 -4.97 15.59
CA GLU A 205 19.61 -6.05 15.10
C GLU A 205 18.82 -7.29 14.63
N LEU A 206 17.50 -7.30 14.79
CA LEU A 206 16.67 -8.44 14.44
C LEU A 206 16.27 -8.39 12.96
N ASP A 207 16.84 -9.32 12.18
CA ASP A 207 16.40 -9.60 10.80
C ASP A 207 14.86 -9.79 10.70
N GLU A 208 14.28 -9.52 9.52
CA GLU A 208 12.85 -9.76 9.22
C GLU A 208 12.37 -11.17 9.61
N ARG A 209 13.26 -12.17 9.55
CA ARG A 209 13.00 -13.56 9.95
C ARG A 209 12.80 -13.71 11.46
N SER A 210 13.49 -12.89 12.26
CA SER A 210 13.39 -12.87 13.73
C SER A 210 12.13 -12.17 14.19
N ILE A 211 11.70 -11.09 13.52
CA ILE A 211 10.41 -10.43 13.77
C ILE A 211 9.25 -11.40 13.46
N ARG A 212 9.35 -12.19 12.39
CA ARG A 212 8.36 -13.26 12.08
C ARG A 212 8.37 -14.41 13.09
N ARG A 213 9.52 -14.73 13.71
CA ARG A 213 9.61 -15.74 14.78
C ARG A 213 8.91 -15.30 16.07
N LEU A 214 8.79 -13.99 16.34
CA LEU A 214 8.01 -13.43 17.47
C LEU A 214 6.51 -13.83 17.41
N ASN A 215 5.99 -14.23 16.24
CA ASN A 215 4.63 -14.75 16.11
C ASN A 215 4.46 -16.20 16.60
N THR A 216 5.53 -16.99 16.74
CA THR A 216 5.37 -18.44 16.99
C THR A 216 5.64 -18.85 18.42
N HIS A 217 6.74 -18.49 19.08
CA HIS A 217 6.93 -18.81 20.51
C HIS A 217 7.98 -17.87 21.11
N VAL A 218 7.59 -17.00 22.04
CA VAL A 218 8.55 -16.18 22.83
C VAL A 218 9.00 -16.91 24.10
N SER A 219 8.43 -18.09 24.42
CA SER A 219 8.87 -18.86 25.59
C SER A 219 10.28 -19.47 25.45
N ASP A 220 10.75 -19.78 24.24
CA ASP A 220 11.88 -20.71 24.09
C ASP A 220 13.20 -20.07 23.64
N HIS A 221 13.20 -18.91 22.98
CA HIS A 221 14.45 -18.33 22.46
C HIS A 221 15.10 -17.28 23.35
N PHE A 222 14.34 -16.54 24.17
CA PHE A 222 14.92 -15.54 25.09
C PHE A 222 15.61 -16.18 26.30
N HIS A 223 15.26 -17.43 26.65
CA HIS A 223 16.02 -18.22 27.63
C HIS A 223 17.37 -18.74 27.12
N SER A 224 17.61 -18.78 25.80
CA SER A 224 18.77 -19.47 25.23
C SER A 224 20.07 -18.65 25.21
N SER A 225 19.99 -17.32 25.21
CA SER A 225 21.16 -16.42 25.23
C SER A 225 21.77 -16.22 26.63
N ALA A 226 21.09 -16.67 27.69
CA ALA A 226 21.58 -16.59 29.07
C ALA A 226 22.31 -17.86 29.57
N ILE A 227 22.35 -18.95 28.79
CA ILE A 227 22.92 -20.25 29.24
C ILE A 227 24.40 -20.44 28.84
N GLN A 228 25.02 -19.48 28.13
CA GLN A 228 26.45 -19.55 27.82
C GLN A 228 27.24 -18.38 28.40
N LEU A 229 27.16 -18.13 29.71
CA LEU A 229 28.25 -17.55 30.51
C LEU A 229 27.87 -17.52 31.99
N GLY A 230 28.42 -18.45 32.77
CA GLY A 230 28.55 -18.29 34.22
C GLY A 230 27.82 -19.32 35.07
N ASN A 231 28.59 -20.26 35.61
CA ASN A 231 28.23 -21.02 36.81
C ASN A 231 27.86 -20.07 37.96
N GLY A 232 26.66 -20.22 38.51
CA GLY A 232 26.27 -19.57 39.75
C GLY A 232 24.76 -19.46 39.84
N SER A 233 24.16 -20.22 40.76
CA SER A 233 22.76 -20.12 41.14
C SER A 233 22.45 -18.75 41.77
N SER A 234 22.14 -17.76 40.94
CA SER A 234 21.31 -16.62 41.30
C SER A 234 19.86 -16.90 40.86
N PRO A 235 18.83 -16.36 41.54
CA PRO A 235 17.47 -16.41 41.03
C PRO A 235 17.47 -15.80 39.63
N ILE A 236 16.77 -16.42 38.68
CA ILE A 236 16.60 -15.91 37.31
C ILE A 236 15.99 -14.50 37.46
N GLU A 237 16.80 -13.45 37.33
CA GLU A 237 16.29 -12.08 37.25
C GLU A 237 15.47 -12.02 35.96
N GLU A 238 14.15 -11.86 36.08
CA GLU A 238 13.26 -11.68 34.93
C GLU A 238 13.66 -10.39 34.20
N ASP A 239 13.97 -10.49 32.92
CA ASP A 239 14.30 -9.33 32.10
C ASP A 239 13.05 -8.44 31.94
N LEU A 240 13.15 -7.19 32.40
CA LEU A 240 12.07 -6.20 32.28
C LEU A 240 11.69 -5.95 30.81
N GLY A 241 12.66 -6.05 29.90
CA GLY A 241 12.43 -5.90 28.47
C GLY A 241 11.49 -6.99 27.94
N ASP A 242 11.70 -8.23 28.35
CA ASP A 242 10.86 -9.36 27.93
C ASP A 242 9.45 -9.23 28.49
N LEU A 243 9.31 -8.84 29.76
CA LEU A 243 8.00 -8.54 30.37
C LEU A 243 7.27 -7.41 29.66
N ALA A 244 7.98 -6.37 29.22
CA ALA A 244 7.41 -5.25 28.47
C ALA A 244 6.93 -5.68 27.07
N VAL A 245 7.70 -6.53 26.37
CA VAL A 245 7.30 -7.09 25.08
C VAL A 245 6.06 -7.97 25.21
N ASP A 246 6.02 -8.86 26.20
CA ASP A 246 4.87 -9.74 26.44
C ASP A 246 3.62 -8.93 26.80
N ALA A 247 3.77 -7.89 27.63
CA ALA A 247 2.70 -6.96 27.93
C ALA A 247 2.22 -6.23 26.66
N LEU A 248 3.12 -5.71 25.82
CA LEU A 248 2.73 -5.03 24.58
C LEU A 248 2.02 -5.98 23.62
N LYS A 249 2.53 -7.20 23.45
CA LYS A 249 1.99 -8.20 22.53
C LYS A 249 0.57 -8.61 22.88
N SER A 250 0.25 -8.74 24.18
CA SER A 250 -1.10 -9.11 24.62
C SER A 250 -2.16 -8.06 24.28
N PHE A 251 -1.78 -6.79 24.04
CA PHE A 251 -2.73 -5.77 23.53
C PHE A 251 -3.18 -5.97 22.08
N PHE A 252 -2.46 -6.78 21.30
CA PHE A 252 -2.71 -6.95 19.86
C PHE A 252 -3.05 -8.40 19.47
N ALA A 253 -2.59 -9.38 20.24
CA ALA A 253 -2.75 -10.80 19.93
C ALA A 253 -4.20 -11.32 20.03
N ASN A 254 -5.06 -10.69 20.86
CA ASN A 254 -6.38 -11.21 21.22
C ASN A 254 -7.47 -11.01 20.14
N GLY A 255 -7.14 -10.41 18.99
CA GLY A 255 -8.04 -10.27 17.83
C GLY A 255 -9.26 -9.36 18.03
N SER A 256 -9.37 -8.66 19.17
CA SER A 256 -10.44 -7.72 19.46
C SER A 256 -10.22 -6.39 18.73
N THR A 257 -11.13 -6.03 17.82
CA THR A 257 -11.07 -4.77 17.06
C THR A 257 -11.05 -3.55 17.96
N SER A 258 -11.87 -3.51 19.02
CA SER A 258 -11.95 -2.37 19.94
C SER A 258 -10.64 -2.15 20.69
N GLN A 259 -10.01 -3.26 21.12
CA GLN A 259 -8.72 -3.24 21.79
C GLN A 259 -7.62 -2.78 20.83
N ILE A 260 -7.51 -3.37 19.63
CA ILE A 260 -6.53 -2.95 18.62
C ILE A 260 -6.69 -1.46 18.31
N VAL A 261 -7.92 -0.98 18.12
CA VAL A 261 -8.20 0.43 17.83
C VAL A 261 -7.72 1.35 18.96
N THR A 262 -8.07 1.02 20.20
CA THR A 262 -7.73 1.82 21.37
C THR A 262 -6.22 1.82 21.64
N SER A 263 -5.58 0.64 21.60
CA SER A 263 -4.14 0.48 21.78
C SER A 263 -3.34 1.22 20.72
N THR A 264 -3.70 1.09 19.44
CA THR A 264 -3.01 1.78 18.35
C THR A 264 -3.13 3.29 18.48
N ARG A 265 -4.30 3.82 18.86
CA ARG A 265 -4.51 5.25 19.07
C ARG A 265 -3.65 5.79 20.21
N SER A 266 -3.54 5.03 21.29
CA SER A 266 -2.72 5.38 22.44
C SER A 266 -1.23 5.39 22.07
N ILE A 267 -0.76 4.35 21.37
CA ILE A 267 0.62 4.27 20.84
C ILE A 267 0.91 5.42 19.89
N ALA A 268 0.03 5.72 18.93
CA ALA A 268 0.22 6.85 18.02
C ALA A 268 0.37 8.17 18.80
N THR A 269 -0.48 8.39 19.81
CA THR A 269 -0.42 9.58 20.66
C THR A 269 0.87 9.65 21.49
N TYR A 270 1.34 8.51 22.00
CA TYR A 270 2.60 8.41 22.71
C TYR A 270 3.77 8.73 21.78
N LEU A 271 3.86 8.08 20.63
CA LEU A 271 4.92 8.27 19.64
C LEU A 271 5.05 9.73 19.20
N ALA A 272 3.92 10.40 18.96
CA ALA A 272 3.89 11.81 18.56
C ALA A 272 4.38 12.78 19.66
N LYS A 273 4.22 12.42 20.94
CA LYS A 273 4.67 13.23 22.10
C LYS A 273 6.09 12.87 22.55
N SER A 274 6.50 11.64 22.32
CA SER A 274 7.79 11.10 22.74
C SER A 274 8.92 11.50 21.79
N SER A 275 10.14 11.60 22.31
CA SER A 275 11.35 11.83 21.50
C SER A 275 11.95 10.52 20.97
N VAL A 276 11.11 9.57 20.57
CA VAL A 276 11.58 8.28 20.02
C VAL A 276 12.26 8.53 18.66
N PRO A 277 13.48 8.00 18.43
CA PRO A 277 14.15 8.14 17.15
C PRO A 277 13.29 7.58 16.02
N LYS A 278 13.30 8.24 14.85
CA LYS A 278 12.45 7.84 13.71
C LYS A 278 12.60 6.36 13.38
N LYS A 279 13.82 5.84 13.23
CA LYS A 279 14.09 4.43 12.90
C LYS A 279 13.31 3.45 13.80
N ASN A 280 13.27 3.75 15.09
CA ASN A 280 12.67 2.91 16.13
C ASN A 280 11.13 2.92 16.00
N ILE A 281 10.54 4.01 15.51
CA ILE A 281 9.10 4.10 15.22
C ILE A 281 8.69 3.06 14.18
N GLY A 282 9.47 2.91 13.12
CA GLY A 282 9.20 1.95 12.05
C GLY A 282 9.17 0.52 12.57
N VAL A 283 10.25 0.13 13.27
CA VAL A 283 10.40 -1.20 13.91
C VAL A 283 9.24 -1.49 14.86
N LEU A 284 8.88 -0.53 15.73
CA LEU A 284 7.79 -0.70 16.69
C LEU A 284 6.43 -0.91 16.01
N ILE A 285 6.12 -0.12 14.97
CA ILE A 285 4.87 -0.25 14.22
C ILE A 285 4.82 -1.58 13.46
N GLU A 286 5.93 -2.01 12.90
CA GLU A 286 6.05 -3.32 12.24
C GLU A 286 5.83 -4.47 13.24
N MET A 287 6.49 -4.43 14.40
CA MET A 287 6.34 -5.42 15.46
C MET A 287 4.88 -5.57 15.92
N ILE A 288 4.21 -4.47 16.27
CA ILE A 288 2.80 -4.55 16.71
C ILE A 288 1.89 -5.05 15.60
N THR A 289 2.15 -4.68 14.34
CA THR A 289 1.32 -5.11 13.21
C THR A 289 1.50 -6.60 12.91
N VAL A 290 2.69 -7.16 13.16
CA VAL A 290 2.96 -8.59 13.03
C VAL A 290 2.10 -9.43 13.98
N TRP A 291 1.90 -8.96 15.21
CA TRP A 291 1.10 -9.62 16.25
C TRP A 291 -0.41 -9.52 16.03
N VAL A 292 -0.87 -8.53 15.27
CA VAL A 292 -2.28 -8.40 14.89
C VAL A 292 -2.66 -9.53 13.92
N PRO A 293 -3.82 -10.20 14.10
CA PRO A 293 -4.32 -11.17 13.14
C PRO A 293 -4.34 -10.61 11.73
N VAL A 294 -3.90 -11.39 10.73
CA VAL A 294 -3.69 -10.93 9.34
C VAL A 294 -4.87 -10.15 8.78
N GLN A 295 -6.10 -10.59 9.07
CA GLN A 295 -7.35 -10.00 8.61
C GLN A 295 -7.61 -8.59 9.16
N LEU A 296 -6.95 -8.19 10.24
CA LEU A 296 -7.19 -6.94 10.97
C LEU A 296 -6.01 -5.96 10.87
N ARG A 297 -4.91 -6.34 10.22
CA ARG A 297 -3.68 -5.50 10.15
C ARG A 297 -3.90 -4.14 9.50
N PHE A 298 -4.78 -4.07 8.50
CA PHE A 298 -5.12 -2.81 7.83
C PHE A 298 -5.69 -1.75 8.80
N LEU A 299 -6.24 -2.16 9.96
CA LEU A 299 -6.73 -1.24 10.97
C LEU A 299 -5.62 -0.35 11.52
N ILE A 300 -4.39 -0.87 11.67
CA ILE A 300 -3.25 -0.08 12.17
C ILE A 300 -3.00 1.10 11.25
N LEU A 301 -2.91 0.85 9.95
CA LEU A 301 -2.74 1.88 8.93
C LEU A 301 -3.90 2.87 8.94
N ASN A 302 -5.16 2.39 8.97
CA ASN A 302 -6.33 3.27 8.98
C ASN A 302 -6.36 4.21 10.19
N ILE A 303 -5.95 3.72 11.36
CA ILE A 303 -5.89 4.54 12.58
C ILE A 303 -4.80 5.59 12.46
N LEU A 304 -3.60 5.21 11.99
CA LEU A 304 -2.49 6.15 11.77
C LEU A 304 -2.88 7.22 10.74
N SER A 305 -3.44 6.82 9.60
CA SER A 305 -3.93 7.73 8.56
C SER A 305 -5.05 8.63 9.07
N GLY A 306 -5.91 8.14 9.96
CA GLY A 306 -6.96 8.93 10.62
C GLY A 306 -6.44 9.97 11.62
N ARG A 307 -5.15 9.94 11.99
CA ARG A 307 -4.49 10.99 12.79
C ARG A 307 -3.89 12.10 11.94
N LEU A 308 -3.83 11.91 10.62
CA LEU A 308 -3.41 12.96 9.71
C LEU A 308 -4.49 14.02 9.59
N ASP A 309 -4.12 15.28 9.75
CA ASP A 309 -5.04 16.41 9.70
C ASP A 309 -4.41 17.61 8.98
N LYS A 310 -5.27 18.40 8.32
CA LYS A 310 -4.90 19.61 7.58
C LYS A 310 -4.27 20.69 8.48
N SER A 311 -4.70 20.75 9.74
CA SER A 311 -4.26 21.72 10.75
C SER A 311 -3.42 21.10 11.87
N GLY A 312 -2.92 19.88 11.67
CA GLY A 312 -2.12 19.18 12.67
C GLY A 312 -0.76 19.83 12.92
N ASN A 313 -0.18 19.57 14.11
CA ASN A 313 1.19 19.96 14.44
C ASN A 313 2.19 19.26 13.51
N GLU A 314 3.09 20.01 12.87
CA GLU A 314 4.08 19.49 11.91
C GLU A 314 4.84 18.27 12.45
N ASN A 315 5.34 18.33 13.69
CA ASN A 315 6.14 17.24 14.25
C ASN A 315 5.32 15.96 14.44
N GLU A 316 4.08 16.09 14.90
CA GLU A 316 3.18 14.95 15.08
C GLU A 316 2.80 14.34 13.73
N GLN A 317 2.47 15.18 12.76
CA GLN A 317 2.12 14.76 11.39
C GLN A 317 3.30 14.04 10.72
N LEU A 318 4.53 14.50 10.92
CA LEU A 318 5.74 13.82 10.44
C LEU A 318 5.94 12.45 11.07
N VAL A 319 5.66 12.29 12.37
CA VAL A 319 5.73 10.99 13.06
C VAL A 319 4.72 10.02 12.46
N TYR A 320 3.48 10.45 12.24
CA TYR A 320 2.45 9.60 11.64
C TYR A 320 2.79 9.22 10.19
N LEU A 321 3.25 10.17 9.37
CA LEU A 321 3.66 9.90 7.99
C LEU A 321 4.83 8.92 7.92
N TYR A 322 5.80 9.05 8.83
CA TYR A 322 6.92 8.11 8.92
C TYR A 322 6.45 6.71 9.31
N ALA A 323 5.58 6.59 10.31
CA ALA A 323 4.98 5.31 10.71
C ALA A 323 4.20 4.65 9.56
N ILE A 324 3.40 5.43 8.84
CA ILE A 324 2.64 4.98 7.65
C ILE A 324 3.58 4.50 6.54
N SER A 325 4.59 5.29 6.21
CA SER A 325 5.55 4.96 5.15
C SER A 325 6.37 3.71 5.50
N SER A 326 6.85 3.58 6.74
CA SER A 326 7.56 2.37 7.21
C SER A 326 6.65 1.15 7.08
N LEU A 327 5.41 1.23 7.56
CA LEU A 327 4.49 0.10 7.51
C LEU A 327 4.17 -0.32 6.07
N LEU A 328 3.89 0.63 5.18
CA LEU A 328 3.59 0.35 3.77
C LEU A 328 4.79 -0.19 2.98
N SER A 329 6.00 0.20 3.37
CA SER A 329 7.25 -0.23 2.73
C SER A 329 7.86 -1.50 3.33
N SER A 330 7.41 -1.92 4.52
CA SER A 330 7.78 -3.15 5.22
C SER A 330 7.23 -4.40 4.51
N SER A 331 7.82 -5.59 4.73
CA SER A 331 7.32 -6.85 4.13
C SER A 331 5.98 -7.37 4.69
N ILE A 332 5.27 -6.58 5.51
CA ILE A 332 4.01 -6.96 6.12
C ILE A 332 2.85 -6.71 5.14
N SER A 333 2.18 -7.78 4.73
CA SER A 333 0.97 -7.66 3.91
C SER A 333 -0.24 -7.16 4.72
N LEU A 334 -0.92 -6.14 4.20
CA LEU A 334 -2.13 -5.55 4.75
C LEU A 334 -3.36 -5.99 3.94
N VAL A 335 -3.76 -7.26 4.08
CA VAL A 335 -4.93 -7.80 3.39
C VAL A 335 -6.18 -6.99 3.76
N GLY A 336 -6.96 -6.59 2.75
CA GLY A 336 -8.17 -5.78 2.94
C GLY A 336 -7.95 -4.26 2.92
N LEU A 337 -6.74 -3.80 2.61
CA LEU A 337 -6.47 -2.37 2.41
C LEU A 337 -7.20 -1.81 1.18
N SER A 338 -7.96 -0.73 1.36
CA SER A 338 -8.40 0.10 0.24
C SER A 338 -7.28 1.06 -0.18
N VAL A 339 -6.47 0.62 -1.14
CA VAL A 339 -5.30 1.37 -1.64
C VAL A 339 -5.73 2.73 -2.20
N ILE A 340 -6.80 2.76 -2.99
CA ILE A 340 -7.27 3.98 -3.67
C ILE A 340 -7.87 4.98 -2.68
N ASP A 341 -8.61 4.54 -1.67
CA ASP A 341 -9.12 5.47 -0.65
C ASP A 341 -7.98 6.07 0.17
N SER A 342 -6.97 5.25 0.50
CA SER A 342 -5.77 5.70 1.21
C SER A 342 -4.97 6.70 0.37
N LEU A 343 -4.79 6.42 -0.93
CA LEU A 343 -4.15 7.33 -1.89
C LEU A 343 -4.88 8.67 -1.94
N ARG A 344 -6.21 8.65 -2.15
CA ARG A 344 -7.03 9.87 -2.27
C ARG A 344 -6.99 10.71 -1.00
N GLN A 345 -7.00 10.08 0.17
CA GLN A 345 -6.83 10.77 1.45
C GLN A 345 -5.47 11.47 1.52
N LEU A 346 -4.36 10.76 1.24
CA LEU A 346 -3.01 11.33 1.27
C LEU A 346 -2.84 12.45 0.24
N LEU A 347 -3.31 12.26 -0.99
CA LEU A 347 -3.28 13.28 -2.04
C LEU A 347 -4.09 14.51 -1.68
N SER A 348 -5.28 14.34 -1.08
CA SER A 348 -6.11 15.45 -0.64
C SER A 348 -5.43 16.28 0.45
N LEU A 349 -4.77 15.64 1.41
CA LEU A 349 -4.04 16.31 2.49
C LEU A 349 -2.78 17.01 1.97
N GLN A 350 -1.99 16.34 1.13
CA GLN A 350 -0.80 16.91 0.49
C GLN A 350 -1.16 18.12 -0.39
N SER A 351 -2.22 18.00 -1.20
CA SER A 351 -2.70 19.10 -2.05
C SER A 351 -3.14 20.29 -1.21
N HIS A 352 -3.92 20.05 -0.14
CA HIS A 352 -4.33 21.11 0.77
C HIS A 352 -3.13 21.82 1.37
N LEU A 353 -2.15 21.06 1.90
CA LEU A 353 -0.94 21.61 2.52
C LEU A 353 -0.13 22.52 1.58
N ILE A 354 0.00 22.15 0.31
CA ILE A 354 0.74 22.93 -0.69
C ILE A 354 -0.04 24.17 -1.13
N LEU A 355 -1.37 24.06 -1.23
CA LEU A 355 -2.22 25.17 -1.67
C LEU A 355 -2.49 26.20 -0.55
N SER A 356 -2.53 25.76 0.72
CA SER A 356 -2.84 26.62 1.86
C SER A 356 -1.62 27.33 2.47
N SER A 357 -0.40 26.95 2.12
CA SER A 357 0.82 27.41 2.79
C SER A 357 1.98 27.60 1.82
N GLU A 358 2.97 28.42 2.20
CA GLU A 358 4.22 28.56 1.44
C GLU A 358 4.95 27.20 1.39
N PRO A 359 5.25 26.65 0.19
CA PRO A 359 5.73 25.27 0.03
C PRO A 359 7.10 25.02 0.71
N ASN A 360 7.88 26.07 0.95
CA ASN A 360 9.19 25.97 1.61
C ASN A 360 9.10 25.70 3.11
N HIS A 361 8.03 26.15 3.79
CA HIS A 361 7.88 25.96 5.23
C HIS A 361 7.56 24.49 5.57
N ASN A 362 6.75 23.85 4.72
CA ASN A 362 6.23 22.50 4.96
C ASN A 362 6.93 21.42 4.13
N ARG A 363 8.16 21.67 3.64
CA ARG A 363 8.88 20.76 2.73
C ARG A 363 9.01 19.35 3.29
N ARG A 364 9.25 19.21 4.60
CA ARG A 364 9.39 17.89 5.24
C ARG A 364 8.09 17.09 5.20
N LEU A 365 6.96 17.74 5.45
CA LEU A 365 5.64 17.10 5.38
C LEU A 365 5.31 16.69 3.96
N ILE A 366 5.56 17.57 2.99
CA ILE A 366 5.34 17.28 1.57
C ILE A 366 6.08 16.01 1.16
N LEU A 367 7.37 15.90 1.53
CA LEU A 367 8.17 14.71 1.30
C LEU A 367 7.62 13.48 2.03
N GLY A 368 7.20 13.62 3.29
CA GLY A 368 6.58 12.52 4.04
C GLY A 368 5.29 12.00 3.39
N TYR A 369 4.46 12.87 2.82
CA TYR A 369 3.30 12.47 2.01
C TYR A 369 3.72 11.75 0.72
N SER A 370 4.74 12.26 0.02
CA SER A 370 5.27 11.62 -1.19
C SER A 370 5.85 10.23 -0.90
N ASP A 371 6.56 10.06 0.21
CA ASP A 371 7.09 8.77 0.66
C ASP A 371 5.97 7.79 0.98
N ALA A 372 4.91 8.23 1.68
CA ALA A 372 3.75 7.40 1.99
C ALA A 372 2.97 7.00 0.71
N ILE A 373 2.75 7.94 -0.22
CA ILE A 373 2.09 7.68 -1.51
C ILE A 373 2.89 6.69 -2.33
N GLY A 374 4.20 6.90 -2.47
CA GLY A 374 5.08 5.97 -3.17
C GLY A 374 5.07 4.58 -2.52
N SER A 375 5.09 4.51 -1.19
CA SER A 375 5.11 3.24 -0.44
C SER A 375 3.84 2.39 -0.64
N LEU A 376 2.70 2.97 -1.02
CA LEU A 376 1.50 2.22 -1.41
C LEU A 376 1.75 1.26 -2.58
N SER A 377 2.74 1.57 -3.42
CA SER A 377 3.11 0.75 -4.58
C SER A 377 4.11 -0.39 -4.26
N THR A 378 4.54 -0.51 -3.00
CA THR A 378 5.48 -1.57 -2.59
C THR A 378 4.86 -2.96 -2.69
N HIS A 379 3.64 -3.10 -2.20
CA HIS A 379 2.89 -4.37 -2.19
C HIS A 379 1.76 -4.31 -3.19
N ILE A 380 1.72 -5.25 -4.13
CA ILE A 380 0.67 -5.33 -5.14
C ILE A 380 -0.45 -6.24 -4.61
N TYR A 381 -1.58 -5.64 -4.23
CA TYR A 381 -2.76 -6.35 -3.74
C TYR A 381 -3.70 -6.81 -4.86
N TYR A 382 -3.66 -6.13 -6.01
CA TYR A 382 -4.44 -6.46 -7.21
C TYR A 382 -3.71 -6.00 -8.47
N GLN A 383 -4.05 -6.61 -9.62
CA GLN A 383 -3.27 -6.54 -10.86
C GLN A 383 -3.09 -5.11 -11.40
N ASP A 384 -4.17 -4.31 -11.39
CA ASP A 384 -4.20 -2.95 -11.95
C ASP A 384 -3.82 -1.87 -10.92
N GLN A 385 -3.24 -2.22 -9.77
CA GLN A 385 -3.02 -1.26 -8.68
C GLN A 385 -2.14 -0.06 -9.07
N VAL A 386 -1.01 -0.31 -9.72
CA VAL A 386 -0.10 0.77 -10.14
C VAL A 386 -0.75 1.65 -11.20
N LEU A 387 -1.47 1.02 -12.13
CA LEU A 387 -2.26 1.70 -13.15
C LEU A 387 -3.30 2.64 -12.52
N ASP A 388 -4.07 2.15 -11.55
CA ASP A 388 -5.08 2.97 -10.86
C ASP A 388 -4.44 4.11 -10.06
N ILE A 389 -3.33 3.86 -9.35
CA ILE A 389 -2.60 4.90 -8.60
C ILE A 389 -2.14 6.01 -9.54
N VAL A 390 -1.48 5.65 -10.64
CA VAL A 390 -0.98 6.61 -11.62
C VAL A 390 -2.15 7.37 -12.27
N ASN A 391 -3.21 6.67 -12.66
CA ASN A 391 -4.38 7.29 -13.27
C ASN A 391 -5.07 8.29 -12.33
N ASP A 392 -5.25 7.96 -11.05
CA ASP A 392 -5.83 8.88 -10.07
C ASP A 392 -4.96 10.14 -9.88
N ILE A 393 -3.62 9.99 -9.84
CA ILE A 393 -2.71 11.15 -9.77
C ILE A 393 -2.77 11.98 -11.07
N VAL A 394 -2.85 11.34 -12.23
CA VAL A 394 -2.98 11.99 -13.54
C VAL A 394 -4.30 12.76 -13.65
N VAL A 395 -5.41 12.19 -13.22
CA VAL A 395 -6.72 12.87 -13.17
C VAL A 395 -6.62 14.12 -12.28
N LYS A 396 -5.96 14.01 -11.13
CA LYS A 396 -5.73 15.16 -10.24
C LYS A 396 -4.85 16.23 -10.89
N LEU A 397 -3.78 15.83 -11.56
CA LEU A 397 -2.89 16.73 -12.28
C LEU A 397 -3.64 17.49 -13.40
N LYS A 398 -4.48 16.79 -14.18
CA LYS A 398 -5.34 17.39 -15.22
C LYS A 398 -6.34 18.39 -14.63
N GLU A 399 -6.94 18.07 -13.50
CA GLU A 399 -7.83 19.00 -12.78
C GLU A 399 -7.12 20.31 -12.43
N ILE A 400 -5.87 20.25 -11.95
CA ILE A 400 -5.08 21.41 -11.55
C ILE A 400 -4.57 22.23 -12.75
N LEU A 401 -4.28 21.57 -13.87
CA LEU A 401 -3.86 22.24 -15.10
C LEU A 401 -5.01 22.97 -15.81
N THR A 402 -6.24 22.45 -15.68
CA THR A 402 -7.42 22.99 -16.38
C THR A 402 -8.20 24.01 -15.57
N LYS A 403 -8.20 23.90 -14.23
CA LYS A 403 -8.89 24.87 -13.35
C LYS A 403 -8.01 26.09 -13.10
N ASN A 404 -8.42 27.22 -13.68
CA ASN A 404 -7.89 28.54 -13.31
C ASN A 404 -8.65 29.08 -12.10
N ASP A 405 -8.30 28.64 -10.89
CA ASP A 405 -8.81 29.27 -9.67
C ASP A 405 -8.01 30.56 -9.39
N GLU A 406 -8.65 31.71 -9.58
CA GLU A 406 -8.04 33.04 -9.33
C GLU A 406 -7.53 33.22 -7.89
N ASN A 407 -8.02 32.41 -6.96
CA ASN A 407 -7.65 32.45 -5.54
C ASN A 407 -6.35 31.69 -5.22
N ILE A 408 -5.81 30.89 -6.14
CA ILE A 408 -4.61 30.07 -5.90
C ILE A 408 -3.39 30.76 -6.51
N SER A 409 -2.34 30.95 -5.70
CA SER A 409 -1.06 31.44 -6.20
C SER A 409 -0.49 30.50 -7.27
N ASN A 410 -0.08 31.06 -8.41
CA ASN A 410 0.60 30.31 -9.48
C ASN A 410 1.80 29.50 -8.96
N ARG A 411 2.52 30.02 -7.97
CA ARG A 411 3.66 29.34 -7.34
C ARG A 411 3.25 28.07 -6.60
N SER A 412 2.18 28.13 -5.81
CA SER A 412 1.65 26.96 -5.10
C SER A 412 1.08 25.92 -6.07
N ARG A 413 0.40 26.38 -7.14
CA ARG A 413 -0.09 25.52 -8.23
C ARG A 413 1.05 24.79 -8.94
N ASN A 414 2.10 25.51 -9.33
CA ASN A 414 3.30 24.95 -9.97
C ASN A 414 4.03 23.99 -9.03
N SER A 415 4.15 24.32 -7.74
CA SER A 415 4.72 23.43 -6.74
C SER A 415 3.91 22.13 -6.60
N LEU A 416 2.58 22.20 -6.63
CA LEU A 416 1.73 21.01 -6.57
C LEU A 416 1.91 20.14 -7.81
N ILE A 417 1.95 20.73 -9.00
CA ILE A 417 2.23 20.02 -10.26
C ILE A 417 3.55 19.24 -10.17
N LEU A 418 4.63 19.90 -9.72
CA LEU A 418 5.93 19.25 -9.57
C LEU A 418 5.88 18.07 -8.59
N VAL A 419 5.20 18.22 -7.45
CA VAL A 419 5.05 17.16 -6.45
C VAL A 419 4.21 15.99 -6.97
N LEU A 420 3.14 16.24 -7.72
CA LEU A 420 2.33 15.17 -8.32
C LEU A 420 3.11 14.38 -9.37
N LEU A 421 3.91 15.06 -10.21
CA LEU A 421 4.82 14.40 -11.15
C LEU A 421 5.88 13.56 -10.42
N ASP A 422 6.45 14.07 -9.33
CA ASP A 422 7.34 13.30 -8.46
C ASP A 422 6.66 12.06 -7.86
N ASN A 423 5.40 12.17 -7.42
CA ASN A 423 4.65 11.03 -6.90
C ASN A 423 4.44 9.95 -7.96
N ILE A 424 4.13 10.32 -9.21
CA ILE A 424 4.03 9.36 -10.33
C ILE A 424 5.37 8.67 -10.54
N LYS A 425 6.46 9.44 -10.64
CA LYS A 425 7.81 8.89 -10.80
C LYS A 425 8.18 7.90 -9.68
N ASN A 426 7.95 8.30 -8.43
CA ASN A 426 8.25 7.46 -7.26
C ASN A 426 7.43 6.17 -7.26
N THR A 427 6.17 6.21 -7.71
CA THR A 427 5.31 5.04 -7.86
C THR A 427 5.91 4.03 -8.85
N PHE A 428 6.42 4.48 -10.00
CA PHE A 428 7.12 3.60 -10.95
C PHE A 428 8.40 3.02 -10.36
N VAL A 429 9.23 3.83 -9.71
CA VAL A 429 10.50 3.38 -9.13
C VAL A 429 10.27 2.33 -8.03
N ILE A 430 9.32 2.57 -7.12
CA ILE A 430 9.06 1.68 -5.98
C ILE A 430 8.41 0.37 -6.45
N SER A 431 7.39 0.46 -7.31
CA SER A 431 6.74 -0.73 -7.84
C SER A 431 7.70 -1.65 -8.58
N ASN A 432 8.64 -1.13 -9.37
CA ASN A 432 9.56 -1.98 -10.14
C ASN A 432 10.82 -2.41 -9.37
N SER A 433 11.18 -1.75 -8.28
CA SER A 433 12.34 -2.15 -7.45
C SER A 433 12.02 -3.23 -6.43
N LYS A 434 10.77 -3.29 -5.94
CA LYS A 434 10.37 -4.15 -4.82
C LYS A 434 9.27 -5.17 -5.13
N SER A 435 8.52 -5.02 -6.22
CA SER A 435 7.43 -5.97 -6.51
C SER A 435 7.98 -7.27 -7.13
N THR A 436 7.62 -8.39 -6.52
CA THR A 436 7.90 -9.74 -7.04
C THR A 436 6.73 -10.33 -7.84
N ILE A 437 5.59 -9.62 -7.88
CA ILE A 437 4.32 -10.12 -8.40
C ILE A 437 4.04 -9.48 -9.77
N GLN A 438 3.60 -10.29 -10.73
CA GLN A 438 3.16 -9.81 -12.04
C GLN A 438 1.98 -8.83 -11.88
N ARG A 439 2.10 -7.65 -12.47
CA ARG A 439 1.09 -6.59 -12.47
C ARG A 439 0.81 -6.11 -13.88
N SER A 440 -0.30 -5.42 -14.06
CA SER A 440 -0.59 -4.71 -15.31
C SER A 440 0.40 -3.56 -15.50
N LYS A 441 0.80 -3.38 -16.75
CA LYS A 441 1.60 -2.22 -17.18
C LYS A 441 0.75 -0.96 -17.16
N VAL A 442 1.41 0.18 -17.06
CA VAL A 442 0.76 1.47 -17.26
C VAL A 442 0.81 1.81 -18.77
N PRO A 443 -0.33 1.93 -19.46
CA PRO A 443 -0.37 2.31 -20.86
C PRO A 443 0.06 3.77 -21.05
N LEU A 444 0.98 4.02 -21.99
CA LEU A 444 1.47 5.35 -22.33
C LEU A 444 0.34 6.31 -22.77
N GLU A 445 -0.74 5.74 -23.31
CA GLU A 445 -1.97 6.44 -23.67
C GLU A 445 -2.53 7.30 -22.53
N ILE A 446 -2.29 6.93 -21.26
CA ILE A 446 -2.74 7.72 -20.11
C ILE A 446 -2.07 9.09 -20.10
N PHE A 447 -0.79 9.16 -20.45
CA PHE A 447 -0.07 10.41 -20.48
C PHE A 447 -0.43 11.21 -21.73
N VAL A 448 -0.40 10.55 -22.89
CA VAL A 448 -0.58 11.23 -24.17
C VAL A 448 -2.01 11.74 -24.38
N ASN A 449 -3.03 10.98 -23.95
CA ASN A 449 -4.43 11.42 -24.09
C ASN A 449 -4.82 12.50 -23.07
N ASN A 450 -4.08 12.65 -21.97
CA ASN A 450 -4.43 13.61 -20.92
C ASN A 450 -3.55 14.86 -20.91
N PHE A 451 -2.33 14.77 -21.46
CA PHE A 451 -1.38 15.86 -21.48
C PHE A 451 -0.72 15.96 -22.85
N SER A 452 -0.90 17.13 -23.47
CA SER A 452 0.01 17.63 -24.50
C SER A 452 1.11 18.46 -23.83
N PHE A 453 2.32 18.48 -24.40
CA PHE A 453 3.39 19.39 -23.95
C PHE A 453 2.93 20.85 -23.93
N SER A 454 1.93 21.19 -24.76
CA SER A 454 1.29 22.50 -24.79
C SER A 454 0.50 22.86 -23.52
N TYR A 455 0.06 21.90 -22.69
CA TYR A 455 -0.66 22.20 -21.44
C TYR A 455 0.23 22.79 -20.34
N PHE A 456 1.54 22.56 -20.42
CA PHE A 456 2.50 23.13 -19.48
C PHE A 456 2.94 24.54 -19.90
N ASP A 457 2.43 25.05 -21.03
CA ASP A 457 2.60 26.42 -21.51
C ASP A 457 1.60 27.37 -20.84
N VAL A 458 1.68 27.51 -19.51
CA VAL A 458 1.07 28.67 -18.84
C VAL A 458 1.98 29.87 -19.12
N SER A 459 1.75 30.55 -20.25
CA SER A 459 2.46 31.77 -20.69
C SER A 459 3.99 31.61 -20.79
N PRO A 460 4.57 31.56 -22.00
CA PRO A 460 5.97 31.18 -22.23
C PRO A 460 6.97 32.29 -21.89
N LYS A 461 7.16 32.61 -20.60
CA LYS A 461 8.22 33.52 -20.13
C LYS A 461 8.94 33.11 -18.83
N ASP A 462 8.48 32.06 -18.14
CA ASP A 462 8.90 31.77 -16.77
C ASP A 462 9.72 30.47 -16.66
N GLU A 463 10.86 30.53 -15.97
CA GLU A 463 11.78 29.40 -15.68
C GLU A 463 11.05 28.19 -15.04
N GLU A 464 9.96 28.44 -14.30
CA GLU A 464 9.16 27.39 -13.66
C GLU A 464 8.45 26.48 -14.67
N SER A 465 7.98 27.00 -15.80
CA SER A 465 7.30 26.20 -16.84
C SER A 465 8.27 25.21 -17.49
N VAL A 466 9.51 25.65 -17.73
CA VAL A 466 10.58 24.78 -18.23
C VAL A 466 10.94 23.69 -17.23
N LYS A 467 10.94 24.01 -15.92
CA LYS A 467 11.14 23.04 -14.85
C LYS A 467 10.02 21.99 -14.80
N ILE A 468 8.77 22.39 -14.96
CA ILE A 468 7.62 21.47 -15.01
C ILE A 468 7.72 20.56 -16.23
N LEU A 469 8.01 21.12 -17.41
CA LEU A 469 8.18 20.34 -18.64
C LEU A 469 9.31 19.31 -18.48
N THR A 470 10.47 19.74 -17.97
CA THR A 470 11.61 18.85 -17.69
C THR A 470 11.21 17.72 -16.74
N LYS A 471 10.38 18.02 -15.73
CA LYS A 471 9.91 17.03 -14.78
C LYS A 471 8.91 16.05 -15.37
N TYR A 472 8.03 16.52 -16.24
CA TYR A 472 7.10 15.67 -16.99
C TYR A 472 7.85 14.73 -17.95
N ILE A 473 8.87 15.24 -18.64
CA ILE A 473 9.76 14.43 -19.48
C ILE A 473 10.47 13.35 -18.65
N ASP A 474 10.96 13.69 -17.45
CA ASP A 474 11.58 12.74 -16.52
C ASP A 474 10.61 11.61 -16.10
N VAL A 475 9.31 11.91 -15.94
CA VAL A 475 8.27 10.89 -15.70
C VAL A 475 8.12 9.97 -16.92
N LEU A 476 8.04 10.52 -18.14
CA LEU A 476 7.92 9.71 -19.36
C LEU A 476 9.14 8.81 -19.59
N ILE A 477 10.35 9.32 -19.35
CA ILE A 477 11.58 8.53 -19.42
C ILE A 477 11.53 7.39 -18.39
N THR A 478 11.08 7.68 -17.17
CA THR A 478 10.93 6.68 -16.10
C THR A 478 9.95 5.59 -16.52
N ASP A 479 8.79 5.96 -17.05
CA ASP A 479 7.77 5.03 -17.56
C ASP A 479 8.33 4.12 -18.67
N LEU A 480 8.94 4.71 -19.71
CA LEU A 480 9.60 3.97 -20.79
C LEU A 480 10.67 2.99 -20.28
N THR A 481 11.48 3.43 -19.32
CA THR A 481 12.58 2.64 -18.76
C THR A 481 12.05 1.44 -17.97
N PHE A 482 11.03 1.63 -17.14
CA PHE A 482 10.56 0.58 -16.24
C PHE A 482 9.47 -0.32 -16.84
N GLU A 483 8.59 0.21 -17.69
CA GLU A 483 7.45 -0.55 -18.22
C GLU A 483 7.73 -1.19 -19.60
N TYR A 484 8.63 -0.59 -20.40
CA TYR A 484 8.78 -0.94 -21.82
C TYR A 484 10.19 -1.39 -22.25
N LEU A 485 11.27 -1.05 -21.52
CA LEU A 485 12.66 -1.34 -21.95
C LEU A 485 12.97 -2.83 -22.16
N ASN A 486 12.27 -3.74 -21.48
CA ASN A 486 12.50 -5.19 -21.57
C ASN A 486 11.68 -5.90 -22.66
N LEU A 487 10.98 -5.16 -23.52
CA LEU A 487 10.21 -5.76 -24.62
C LEU A 487 11.13 -6.10 -25.79
N THR A 488 10.95 -7.31 -26.34
CA THR A 488 11.56 -7.80 -27.59
C THR A 488 11.17 -6.96 -28.82
N ASP A 489 10.30 -5.97 -28.66
CA ASP A 489 9.80 -5.03 -29.69
C ASP A 489 10.90 -4.20 -30.36
N SER A 490 12.09 -4.12 -29.75
CA SER A 490 13.24 -3.46 -30.41
C SER A 490 13.76 -4.23 -31.65
N SER A 491 13.44 -5.52 -31.78
CA SER A 491 14.02 -6.42 -32.79
C SER A 491 13.06 -6.88 -33.90
N VAL A 492 11.73 -6.78 -33.67
CA VAL A 492 10.70 -7.19 -34.64
C VAL A 492 9.64 -6.10 -34.71
N PRO A 493 9.17 -5.69 -35.91
CA PRO A 493 8.11 -4.70 -36.04
C PRO A 493 6.83 -5.17 -35.33
N ASP A 494 6.36 -4.41 -34.36
CA ASP A 494 5.03 -4.65 -33.77
C ASP A 494 3.99 -4.06 -34.72
N HIS A 495 3.25 -4.92 -35.42
CA HIS A 495 2.21 -4.51 -36.36
C HIS A 495 1.08 -3.70 -35.70
N SER A 496 0.88 -3.78 -34.38
CA SER A 496 -0.14 -2.98 -33.68
C SER A 496 0.31 -1.52 -33.48
N ASN A 497 1.60 -1.32 -33.22
CA ASN A 497 2.27 -0.01 -33.15
C ASN A 497 2.85 0.45 -34.50
N SER A 498 2.73 -0.36 -35.54
CA SER A 498 3.14 -0.07 -36.92
C SER A 498 1.91 0.02 -37.81
N ILE A 499 1.14 1.11 -37.72
CA ILE A 499 0.02 1.37 -38.64
C ILE A 499 -0.03 2.82 -39.10
N ILE A 500 -0.02 2.92 -40.43
CA ILE A 500 0.02 4.03 -41.37
C ILE A 500 -1.27 4.87 -41.41
N ALA A 501 -2.35 4.45 -40.73
CA ALA A 501 -3.71 4.96 -40.98
C ALA A 501 -4.48 5.49 -39.76
N ALA A 502 -3.98 5.37 -38.53
CA ALA A 502 -4.73 5.78 -37.33
C ALA A 502 -4.04 6.88 -36.53
N GLN A 503 -4.74 8.00 -36.32
CA GLN A 503 -4.36 9.13 -35.44
C GLN A 503 -4.14 8.71 -33.95
N THR A 504 -4.48 7.46 -33.60
CA THR A 504 -4.57 6.98 -32.21
C THR A 504 -3.35 6.20 -31.74
N ASN A 505 -2.31 6.04 -32.56
CA ASN A 505 -1.09 5.33 -32.17
C ASN A 505 -0.20 6.22 -31.28
N VAL A 506 0.23 5.72 -30.12
CA VAL A 506 1.13 6.40 -29.18
C VAL A 506 2.43 6.86 -29.85
N VAL A 507 2.97 6.07 -30.78
CA VAL A 507 4.21 6.41 -31.50
C VAL A 507 4.02 7.64 -32.39
N ASN A 508 2.90 7.72 -33.09
CA ASN A 508 2.56 8.87 -33.93
C ASN A 508 2.26 10.11 -33.10
N GLN A 509 1.52 9.94 -32.01
CA GLN A 509 1.23 11.03 -31.09
C GLN A 509 2.51 11.60 -30.45
N PHE A 510 3.50 10.75 -30.14
CA PHE A 510 4.82 11.20 -29.68
C PHE A 510 5.48 12.14 -30.70
N PHE A 511 5.51 11.79 -31.98
CA PHE A 511 6.08 12.67 -33.01
C PHE A 511 5.27 13.95 -33.21
N GLU A 512 3.95 13.91 -33.12
CA GLU A 512 3.11 15.12 -33.14
C GLU A 512 3.39 16.04 -31.94
N GLU A 513 3.64 15.46 -30.77
CA GLU A 513 4.02 16.18 -29.57
C GLU A 513 5.42 16.81 -29.71
N ILE A 514 6.41 16.11 -30.28
CA ILE A 514 7.72 16.70 -30.64
C ILE A 514 7.56 17.84 -31.65
N GLU A 515 6.68 17.69 -32.65
CA GLU A 515 6.39 18.76 -33.61
C GLU A 515 5.79 19.98 -32.90
N SER A 516 4.95 19.78 -31.88
CA SER A 516 4.41 20.87 -31.07
C SER A 516 5.50 21.63 -30.30
N LEU A 517 6.52 20.92 -29.80
CA LEU A 517 7.65 21.52 -29.07
C LEU A 517 8.45 22.49 -29.95
N SER A 518 8.51 22.27 -31.27
CA SER A 518 9.23 23.16 -32.17
C SER A 518 8.59 24.56 -32.28
N LYS A 519 7.32 24.72 -31.89
CA LYS A 519 6.59 26.00 -31.95
C LYS A 519 6.95 26.95 -30.81
N PHE A 520 7.70 26.49 -29.80
CA PHE A 520 8.16 27.34 -28.70
C PHE A 520 9.39 28.15 -29.15
N ASP A 521 9.18 29.44 -29.43
CA ASP A 521 10.21 30.34 -29.97
C ASP A 521 11.18 30.92 -28.89
N ASP A 522 11.10 30.48 -27.63
CA ASP A 522 11.83 31.08 -26.50
C ASP A 522 13.18 30.38 -26.18
N PRO A 523 14.31 31.12 -26.08
CA PRO A 523 15.62 30.57 -25.70
C PRO A 523 15.66 29.86 -24.34
N LEU A 524 14.74 30.11 -23.40
CA LEU A 524 14.64 29.40 -22.11
C LEU A 524 14.43 27.88 -22.29
N TYR A 525 13.74 27.47 -23.36
CA TYR A 525 13.53 26.05 -23.70
C TYR A 525 14.83 25.33 -24.10
N ALA A 526 15.92 26.08 -24.35
CA ALA A 526 17.22 25.46 -24.64
C ALA A 526 17.71 24.55 -23.51
N SER A 527 17.37 24.88 -22.26
CA SER A 527 17.70 24.05 -21.10
C SER A 527 16.91 22.73 -21.03
N ALA A 528 15.72 22.66 -21.64
CA ALA A 528 14.94 21.42 -21.74
C ALA A 528 15.41 20.50 -22.87
N PHE A 529 16.23 20.97 -23.81
CA PHE A 529 16.68 20.16 -24.95
C PHE A 529 17.50 18.93 -24.54
N ASP A 530 18.28 19.00 -23.46
CA ASP A 530 19.00 17.82 -22.94
C ASP A 530 18.02 16.72 -22.49
N SER A 531 16.95 17.12 -21.78
CA SER A 531 15.89 16.21 -21.34
C SER A 531 15.09 15.65 -22.52
N ILE A 532 14.76 16.48 -23.52
CA ILE A 532 14.07 16.05 -24.74
C ILE A 532 14.95 15.06 -25.53
N THR A 533 16.25 15.32 -25.62
CA THR A 533 17.20 14.43 -26.30
C THR A 533 17.25 13.07 -25.61
N LYS A 534 17.33 13.04 -24.28
CA LYS A 534 17.26 11.79 -23.50
C LYS A 534 15.94 11.05 -23.69
N LEU A 535 14.82 11.77 -23.80
CA LEU A 535 13.51 11.18 -24.09
C LEU A 535 13.50 10.54 -25.48
N ILE A 536 14.01 11.24 -26.50
CA ILE A 536 14.14 10.72 -27.87
C ILE A 536 15.01 9.46 -27.90
N GLU A 537 16.16 9.47 -27.21
CA GLU A 537 17.03 8.30 -27.12
C GLU A 537 16.32 7.11 -26.44
N SER A 538 15.61 7.36 -25.34
CA SER A 538 14.88 6.31 -24.59
C SER A 538 13.74 5.74 -25.43
N PHE A 539 13.00 6.60 -26.11
CA PHE A 539 11.91 6.24 -27.01
C PHE A 539 12.41 5.39 -28.19
N ALA A 540 13.51 5.80 -28.83
CA ALA A 540 14.13 5.05 -29.93
C ALA A 540 14.60 3.66 -29.50
N ARG A 541 15.16 3.52 -28.29
CA ARG A 541 15.57 2.22 -27.72
C ARG A 541 14.38 1.29 -27.45
N VAL A 542 13.26 1.84 -26.99
CA VAL A 542 12.05 1.07 -26.65
C VAL A 542 11.33 0.60 -27.91
N PHE A 543 11.04 1.51 -28.85
CA PHE A 543 10.15 1.24 -29.98
C PHE A 543 10.87 0.85 -31.27
N GLY A 544 12.20 0.99 -31.35
CA GLY A 544 13.05 0.45 -32.43
C GLY A 544 12.48 0.61 -33.84
N PHE A 545 12.19 -0.53 -34.49
CA PHE A 545 11.67 -0.58 -35.86
C PHE A 545 10.31 0.12 -36.01
N SER A 546 9.41 -0.03 -35.03
CA SER A 546 8.11 0.66 -35.03
C SER A 546 8.30 2.18 -34.98
N ALA A 547 9.27 2.67 -34.20
CA ALA A 547 9.64 4.09 -34.23
C ALA A 547 10.19 4.52 -35.58
N PHE A 548 11.07 3.72 -36.19
CA PHE A 548 11.64 4.01 -37.51
C PHE A 548 10.57 4.14 -38.60
N ILE A 549 9.67 3.16 -38.71
CA ILE A 549 8.62 3.12 -39.74
C ILE A 549 7.72 4.36 -39.67
N ASN A 550 7.27 4.71 -38.47
CA ASN A 550 6.42 5.88 -38.27
C ASN A 550 7.21 7.20 -38.41
N PHE A 551 8.51 7.22 -38.12
CA PHE A 551 9.33 8.43 -38.14
C PHE A 551 9.65 8.95 -39.55
N VAL A 552 9.95 8.08 -40.52
CA VAL A 552 10.46 8.50 -41.84
C VAL A 552 9.55 9.51 -42.56
N PRO A 553 8.21 9.35 -42.58
CA PRO A 553 7.33 10.35 -43.17
C PRO A 553 7.35 11.73 -42.48
N PHE A 554 7.51 11.77 -41.16
CA PHE A 554 7.72 13.01 -40.42
C PHE A 554 9.08 13.62 -40.77
N PHE A 555 10.13 12.80 -40.75
CA PHE A 555 11.50 13.24 -41.06
C PHE A 555 11.60 13.95 -42.41
N LEU A 556 11.05 13.34 -43.47
CA LEU A 556 11.06 13.91 -44.83
C LEU A 556 10.34 15.26 -44.92
N ASN A 557 9.29 15.50 -44.11
CA ASN A 557 8.56 16.77 -44.08
C ASN A 557 9.21 17.82 -43.17
N TRP A 558 9.85 17.40 -42.08
CA TRP A 558 10.46 18.27 -41.08
C TRP A 558 11.75 18.93 -41.54
N GLN A 559 12.40 18.41 -42.59
CA GLN A 559 13.66 18.96 -43.08
C GLN A 559 13.54 20.42 -43.53
N LEU A 560 14.61 21.17 -43.33
CA LEU A 560 14.75 22.52 -43.84
C LEU A 560 14.77 22.54 -45.37
N ASP A 561 14.01 23.47 -45.94
CA ASP A 561 14.08 23.87 -47.33
C ASP A 561 14.46 25.36 -47.42
N GLU A 562 14.81 25.84 -48.61
CA GLU A 562 15.21 27.23 -48.85
C GLU A 562 14.15 28.26 -48.37
N SER A 563 12.88 27.85 -48.25
CA SER A 563 11.77 28.69 -47.78
C SER A 563 11.66 28.77 -46.25
N LYS A 564 12.08 27.72 -45.53
CA LYS A 564 11.96 27.55 -44.08
C LYS A 564 13.15 28.09 -43.28
N LEU A 565 14.27 28.42 -43.93
CA LEU A 565 15.52 28.90 -43.30
C LEU A 565 15.37 30.13 -42.38
N LYS A 566 14.28 30.90 -42.48
CA LYS A 566 14.07 32.12 -41.69
C LYS A 566 13.33 31.91 -40.37
N LYS A 567 12.68 30.75 -40.16
CA LYS A 567 11.86 30.49 -38.96
C LYS A 567 12.64 29.63 -37.97
N ARG A 568 12.87 30.14 -36.76
CA ARG A 568 13.55 29.40 -35.67
C ARG A 568 12.83 28.08 -35.34
N SER A 569 11.51 28.09 -35.28
CA SER A 569 10.69 26.88 -35.10
C SER A 569 10.94 25.82 -36.18
N SER A 570 11.10 26.21 -37.44
CA SER A 570 11.44 25.28 -38.53
C SER A 570 12.85 24.71 -38.40
N ILE A 571 13.82 25.52 -37.94
CA ILE A 571 15.19 25.06 -37.66
C ILE A 571 15.19 24.08 -36.48
N LEU A 572 14.41 24.35 -35.43
CA LEU A 572 14.28 23.45 -34.28
C LEU A 572 13.61 22.13 -34.66
N LEU A 573 12.55 22.16 -35.47
CA LEU A 573 11.86 20.97 -35.93
C LEU A 573 12.78 20.05 -36.75
N ASP A 574 13.56 20.66 -37.65
CA ASP A 574 14.59 19.96 -38.41
C ASP A 574 15.66 19.36 -37.47
N ASN A 575 16.20 20.12 -36.52
CA ASN A 575 17.16 19.60 -35.54
C ASN A 575 16.61 18.45 -34.69
N PHE A 576 15.33 18.49 -34.28
CA PHE A 576 14.68 17.37 -33.61
C PHE A 576 14.55 16.15 -34.53
N GLY A 577 14.19 16.36 -35.80
CA GLY A 577 14.17 15.30 -36.82
C GLY A 577 15.51 14.59 -36.92
N TYR A 578 16.60 15.33 -37.13
CA TYR A 578 17.94 14.73 -37.20
C TYR A 578 18.38 14.08 -35.88
N SER A 579 17.95 14.61 -34.73
CA SER A 579 18.21 13.99 -33.41
C SER A 579 17.50 12.65 -33.23
N ILE A 580 16.25 12.53 -33.69
CA ILE A 580 15.48 11.28 -33.71
C ILE A 580 16.11 10.30 -34.71
N GLY A 581 16.41 10.75 -35.92
CA GLY A 581 17.05 9.93 -36.95
C GLY A 581 18.36 9.32 -36.46
N TYR A 582 19.20 10.12 -35.79
CA TYR A 582 20.44 9.64 -35.17
C TYR A 582 20.16 8.60 -34.09
N SER A 583 19.22 8.88 -33.18
CA SER A 583 18.89 8.00 -32.05
C SER A 583 18.33 6.65 -32.51
N ILE A 584 17.45 6.64 -33.50
CA ILE A 584 16.87 5.43 -34.10
C ILE A 584 17.93 4.64 -34.84
N SER A 585 18.73 5.30 -35.70
CA SER A 585 19.80 4.63 -36.46
C SER A 585 20.80 3.95 -35.53
N LYS A 586 21.14 4.62 -34.42
CA LYS A 586 22.02 4.08 -33.39
C LYS A 586 21.38 2.94 -32.59
N ALA A 587 20.11 3.07 -32.21
CA ALA A 587 19.38 2.02 -31.47
C ALA A 587 19.26 0.74 -32.29
N LEU A 588 18.97 0.86 -33.60
CA LEU A 588 18.81 -0.25 -34.53
C LEU A 588 20.12 -0.74 -35.18
N ARG A 589 21.24 -0.03 -34.96
CA ARG A 589 22.55 -0.30 -35.59
C ARG A 589 22.52 -0.24 -37.12
N PHE A 590 21.83 0.76 -37.67
CA PHE A 590 21.82 1.03 -39.10
C PHE A 590 23.01 1.94 -39.46
N ASP A 591 24.17 1.34 -39.69
CA ASP A 591 25.43 2.09 -39.85
C ASP A 591 25.38 3.06 -41.05
N GLU A 592 24.82 2.64 -42.19
CA GLU A 592 24.71 3.48 -43.39
C GLU A 592 23.80 4.70 -43.16
N LEU A 593 22.62 4.47 -42.58
CA LEU A 593 21.69 5.54 -42.22
C LEU A 593 22.28 6.46 -41.15
N LEU A 594 23.01 5.90 -40.18
CA LEU A 594 23.68 6.66 -39.12
C LEU A 594 24.72 7.62 -39.72
N GLN A 595 25.57 7.15 -40.64
CA GLN A 595 26.54 8.01 -41.32
C GLN A 595 25.86 9.09 -42.17
N LEU A 596 24.79 8.74 -42.89
CA LEU A 596 24.01 9.69 -43.68
C LEU A 596 23.45 10.81 -42.81
N VAL A 597 22.78 10.48 -41.70
CA VAL A 597 22.22 11.44 -40.75
C VAL A 597 23.32 12.29 -40.10
N LEU A 598 24.42 11.69 -39.66
CA LEU A 598 25.54 12.41 -39.03
C LEU A 598 26.19 13.42 -39.98
N SER A 599 26.40 13.08 -41.25
CA SER A 599 26.98 13.99 -42.25
C SER A 599 26.15 15.27 -42.42
N ARG A 600 24.82 15.15 -42.33
CA ARG A 600 23.86 16.26 -42.47
C ARG A 600 23.72 17.06 -41.17
N ILE A 601 23.97 16.45 -40.01
CA ILE A 601 24.09 17.16 -38.73
C ILE A 601 25.35 18.03 -38.74
N GLU A 602 26.49 17.53 -39.20
CA GLU A 602 27.73 18.30 -39.29
C GLU A 602 27.59 19.53 -40.22
N TYR A 603 26.89 19.37 -41.35
CA TYR A 603 26.52 20.52 -42.20
C TYR A 603 25.77 21.60 -41.42
N ARG A 604 24.79 21.22 -40.57
CA ARG A 604 24.00 22.17 -39.78
C ARG A 604 24.84 22.87 -38.71
N LYS A 605 25.75 22.14 -38.04
CA LYS A 605 26.68 22.71 -37.05
C LYS A 605 27.60 23.76 -37.69
N LEU A 606 28.19 23.44 -38.85
CA LEU A 606 29.06 24.36 -39.58
C LEU A 606 28.35 25.63 -40.07
N ASN A 607 27.08 25.52 -40.46
CA ASN A 607 26.29 26.64 -40.96
C ASN A 607 25.49 27.38 -39.87
N HIS A 608 25.75 27.12 -38.58
CA HIS A 608 25.01 27.70 -37.44
C HIS A 608 23.48 27.46 -37.48
N LEU A 609 23.06 26.36 -38.09
CA LEU A 609 21.67 25.89 -38.14
C LEU A 609 21.36 24.87 -37.03
N TRP A 610 22.36 24.42 -36.28
CA TRP A 610 22.17 23.56 -35.12
C TRP A 610 21.89 24.42 -33.88
N LEU A 611 20.64 24.35 -33.38
CA LEU A 611 20.17 25.15 -32.23
C LEU A 611 20.06 24.33 -30.93
N ILE A 612 20.33 23.03 -31.01
CA ILE A 612 20.43 22.12 -29.87
C ILE A 612 21.88 22.18 -29.33
N ASN A 613 22.19 21.43 -28.28
CA ASN A 613 23.55 21.30 -27.74
C ASN A 613 24.56 20.91 -28.84
N ASP A 614 25.60 21.73 -29.05
CA ASP A 614 26.66 21.51 -30.04
C ASP A 614 27.45 20.21 -29.80
N ASN A 615 27.51 19.75 -28.56
CA ASN A 615 28.17 18.51 -28.18
C ASN A 615 27.34 17.25 -28.50
N TYR A 616 26.11 17.42 -28.98
CA TYR A 616 25.23 16.34 -29.39
C TYR A 616 25.06 16.34 -30.93
N PRO A 617 25.06 15.17 -31.59
CA PRO A 617 25.53 13.88 -31.09
C PRO A 617 27.04 13.87 -30.84
N VAL A 618 27.51 12.92 -30.03
CA VAL A 618 28.95 12.75 -29.69
C VAL A 618 29.75 12.22 -30.88
N GLU A 619 29.12 11.37 -31.68
CA GLU A 619 29.71 10.79 -32.90
C GLU A 619 29.78 11.82 -34.02
N ARG A 620 30.83 11.74 -34.84
CA ARG A 620 31.07 12.63 -35.99
C ARG A 620 31.24 11.82 -37.26
N SER A 621 30.86 12.39 -38.39
CA SER A 621 30.99 11.78 -39.71
C SER A 621 31.70 12.72 -40.70
N GLU A 622 31.94 12.22 -41.91
CA GLU A 622 32.48 12.99 -43.02
C GLU A 622 31.52 14.12 -43.44
N GLN A 623 32.11 15.21 -43.93
CA GLN A 623 31.38 16.41 -44.29
C GLN A 623 30.60 16.21 -45.59
N SER A 624 29.36 16.70 -45.62
CA SER A 624 28.55 16.77 -46.83
C SER A 624 28.18 18.22 -47.14
N ASN A 625 28.02 18.52 -48.43
CA ASN A 625 27.53 19.82 -48.92
C ASN A 625 26.00 19.84 -49.13
N GLU A 626 25.31 18.72 -48.90
CA GLU A 626 23.87 18.60 -49.14
C GLU A 626 23.06 18.97 -47.90
N LEU A 627 21.97 19.71 -48.11
CA LEU A 627 21.09 20.20 -47.04
C LEU A 627 20.10 19.14 -46.54
N THR A 628 19.55 18.35 -47.47
CA THR A 628 18.44 17.42 -47.23
C THR A 628 18.85 15.96 -47.47
N VAL A 629 18.12 15.05 -46.86
CA VAL A 629 18.12 13.61 -47.13
C VAL A 629 16.89 13.28 -47.98
N THR A 630 17.07 12.67 -49.13
CA THR A 630 15.97 12.27 -50.02
C THR A 630 15.42 10.89 -49.67
N SER A 631 14.20 10.59 -50.13
CA SER A 631 13.61 9.25 -49.99
C SER A 631 14.46 8.15 -50.63
N GLN A 632 15.21 8.49 -51.69
CA GLN A 632 16.12 7.57 -52.37
C GLN A 632 17.34 7.26 -51.49
N ASP A 633 17.92 8.27 -50.84
CA ASP A 633 19.06 8.08 -49.92
C ASP A 633 18.67 7.17 -48.73
N ILE A 634 17.47 7.36 -48.17
CA ILE A 634 16.96 6.49 -47.11
C ILE A 634 16.78 5.07 -47.63
N ARG A 635 16.18 4.89 -48.81
CA ARG A 635 15.94 3.58 -49.43
C ARG A 635 17.25 2.82 -49.67
N GLU A 636 18.27 3.50 -50.16
CA GLU A 636 19.61 2.92 -50.37
C GLU A 636 20.24 2.49 -49.03
N SER A 637 20.17 3.35 -48.01
CA SER A 637 20.75 3.08 -46.68
C SER A 637 20.08 1.94 -45.89
N ILE A 638 18.89 1.48 -46.31
CA ILE A 638 18.14 0.40 -45.66
C ILE A 638 17.93 -0.82 -46.57
N GLN A 639 18.55 -0.84 -47.75
CA GLN A 639 18.33 -1.89 -48.75
C GLN A 639 18.74 -3.28 -48.24
N SER A 640 19.69 -3.34 -47.31
CA SER A 640 20.19 -4.58 -46.70
C SER A 640 19.30 -5.16 -45.60
N LEU A 641 18.23 -4.44 -45.18
CA LEU A 641 17.46 -4.73 -43.97
C LEU A 641 16.13 -5.47 -44.20
N ASN A 642 15.84 -5.91 -45.43
CA ASN A 642 14.61 -6.64 -45.80
C ASN A 642 13.30 -5.96 -45.37
N LEU A 643 13.21 -4.63 -45.46
CA LEU A 643 12.04 -3.83 -45.09
C LEU A 643 11.05 -3.57 -46.25
N GLU A 644 11.07 -4.39 -47.29
CA GLU A 644 10.30 -4.16 -48.53
C GLU A 644 8.78 -4.04 -48.28
N GLU A 645 8.24 -4.81 -47.32
CA GLU A 645 6.83 -4.77 -46.92
C GLU A 645 6.41 -3.40 -46.34
N TYR A 646 7.36 -2.60 -45.84
CA TYR A 646 7.10 -1.30 -45.22
C TYR A 646 7.43 -0.11 -46.14
N TYR A 647 7.86 -0.34 -47.38
CA TYR A 647 8.24 0.78 -48.28
C TYR A 647 7.05 1.69 -48.62
N GLU A 648 5.86 1.14 -48.77
CA GLU A 648 4.64 1.93 -48.97
C GLU A 648 4.34 2.81 -47.73
N ALA A 649 4.56 2.27 -46.54
CA ALA A 649 4.41 2.95 -45.25
C ALA A 649 5.36 4.15 -45.10
N LEU A 650 6.63 3.91 -45.42
CA LEU A 650 7.74 4.83 -45.23
C LEU A 650 7.67 6.03 -46.18
N PHE A 651 7.19 5.82 -47.40
CA PHE A 651 7.33 6.80 -48.48
C PHE A 651 6.02 7.27 -49.13
N GLU A 652 4.92 6.52 -49.02
CA GLU A 652 3.76 6.74 -49.89
C GLU A 652 2.43 6.99 -49.15
N THR A 653 2.27 6.63 -47.87
CA THR A 653 0.92 6.49 -47.28
C THR A 653 0.70 7.12 -45.88
N HIS A 654 1.41 8.19 -45.49
CA HIS A 654 1.25 8.71 -44.12
C HIS A 654 -0.06 9.50 -43.87
N TYR A 655 -0.82 9.12 -42.82
CA TYR A 655 -2.14 9.69 -42.47
C TYR A 655 -2.18 11.23 -42.35
N LYS A 656 -1.11 11.86 -41.85
CA LYS A 656 -1.06 13.31 -41.62
C LYS A 656 -0.77 14.12 -42.88
N TYR A 657 -0.04 13.53 -43.84
CA TYR A 657 0.52 14.26 -44.98
C TYR A 657 -0.13 13.83 -46.32
N ASN A 658 -0.77 12.67 -46.37
CA ASN A 658 -1.46 12.14 -47.55
C ASN A 658 -2.98 12.04 -47.32
N GLY A 659 -3.65 13.20 -47.22
CA GLY A 659 -5.10 13.23 -47.28
C GLY A 659 -5.58 13.12 -48.73
N ALA A 660 -5.87 11.91 -49.22
CA ALA A 660 -6.88 11.59 -50.27
C ALA A 660 -6.64 10.26 -51.03
N ILE A 661 -6.53 9.11 -50.37
CA ILE A 661 -6.88 7.82 -51.03
C ILE A 661 -7.72 7.00 -50.06
N SER A 662 -9.04 7.10 -50.22
CA SER A 662 -10.00 6.21 -49.59
C SER A 662 -9.81 4.77 -50.07
N THR A 663 -9.56 3.87 -49.12
CA THR A 663 -10.16 2.53 -49.05
C THR A 663 -10.46 1.83 -50.38
N SER A 664 -9.56 0.99 -50.86
CA SER A 664 -9.93 -0.22 -51.61
C SER A 664 -8.78 -1.23 -51.71
N VAL A 665 -8.27 -1.72 -50.58
CA VAL A 665 -7.61 -3.03 -50.59
C VAL A 665 -8.66 -4.08 -50.23
N LYS A 666 -9.28 -4.63 -51.28
CA LYS A 666 -10.01 -5.90 -51.19
C LYS A 666 -8.98 -6.98 -50.84
N LEU A 667 -9.00 -7.45 -49.60
CA LEU A 667 -8.45 -8.76 -49.28
C LEU A 667 -9.30 -9.81 -50.01
N GLN A 668 -8.71 -10.41 -51.04
CA GLN A 668 -9.20 -11.64 -51.64
C GLN A 668 -9.18 -12.74 -50.57
N GLN A 669 -10.35 -13.23 -50.19
CA GLN A 669 -10.48 -14.59 -49.67
C GLN A 669 -11.43 -15.35 -50.58
N GLN A 670 -10.89 -16.44 -51.13
CA GLN A 670 -11.60 -17.48 -51.85
C GLN A 670 -12.67 -18.10 -50.94
N ALA A 671 -13.88 -18.26 -51.47
CA ALA A 671 -14.80 -19.31 -51.05
C ALA A 671 -15.72 -19.65 -52.24
N ASP A 672 -15.55 -20.86 -52.75
CA ASP A 672 -16.52 -21.56 -53.60
C ASP A 672 -17.81 -21.82 -52.79
N GLY A 673 -18.96 -21.80 -53.46
CA GLY A 673 -20.21 -22.38 -52.94
C GLY A 673 -21.49 -21.65 -53.34
N ASP A 674 -22.21 -22.24 -54.29
CA ASP A 674 -23.57 -21.89 -54.73
C ASP A 674 -24.61 -21.95 -53.59
N ASP A 675 -25.43 -20.91 -53.43
CA ASP A 675 -26.89 -20.89 -53.70
C ASP A 675 -27.59 -19.67 -53.04
N PRO A 676 -28.63 -19.09 -53.67
CA PRO A 676 -29.31 -17.89 -53.19
C PRO A 676 -30.60 -18.23 -52.40
N GLU A 677 -30.96 -17.43 -51.39
CA GLU A 677 -32.34 -16.93 -51.18
C GLU A 677 -32.54 -16.12 -49.87
N ASN A 678 -33.35 -15.06 -50.02
CA ASN A 678 -34.19 -14.36 -49.03
C ASN A 678 -33.62 -13.28 -48.09
N PHE A 679 -33.59 -12.06 -48.65
CA PHE A 679 -34.40 -10.88 -48.27
C PHE A 679 -35.14 -10.89 -46.91
N ALA A 680 -34.89 -9.85 -46.10
CA ALA A 680 -35.83 -8.75 -45.78
C ALA A 680 -35.35 -8.01 -44.50
N ASP A 681 -34.94 -6.74 -44.62
CA ASP A 681 -35.61 -5.54 -44.04
C ASP A 681 -34.66 -4.90 -43.00
N THR A 682 -34.39 -3.59 -42.92
CA THR A 682 -35.00 -2.38 -43.49
C THR A 682 -33.97 -1.23 -43.47
N SER A 683 -34.06 -0.39 -44.49
CA SER A 683 -33.30 0.84 -44.75
C SER A 683 -33.96 2.11 -44.19
N TYR A 684 -33.32 3.28 -44.45
CA TYR A 684 -33.79 4.69 -44.39
C TYR A 684 -33.38 5.45 -43.11
N ILE A 685 -32.80 6.67 -43.09
CA ILE A 685 -32.69 7.87 -43.97
C ILE A 685 -31.51 8.71 -43.39
N SER A 686 -30.41 9.01 -44.10
CA SER A 686 -30.10 10.13 -45.03
C SER A 686 -29.77 11.53 -44.43
N ASN A 687 -28.61 12.06 -44.89
CA ASN A 687 -28.21 13.47 -45.13
C ASN A 687 -27.92 14.39 -43.93
N SER A 688 -26.81 15.13 -43.92
CA SER A 688 -26.59 16.27 -44.84
C SER A 688 -25.14 16.78 -44.89
N ASN A 689 -24.72 17.14 -46.11
CA ASN A 689 -23.57 17.98 -46.43
C ASN A 689 -23.84 19.44 -46.03
N ILE A 690 -22.86 20.11 -45.41
CA ILE A 690 -22.78 21.57 -45.36
C ILE A 690 -21.36 22.02 -45.74
N THR A 691 -21.28 22.78 -46.82
CA THR A 691 -20.11 23.50 -47.31
C THR A 691 -20.06 24.88 -46.64
N ILE A 692 -18.93 25.31 -46.07
CA ILE A 692 -18.66 26.73 -45.73
C ILE A 692 -17.24 27.10 -46.14
N ASN A 693 -17.16 28.11 -47.01
CA ASN A 693 -15.94 28.83 -47.43
C ASN A 693 -15.58 29.93 -46.44
N GLY A 694 -14.27 30.15 -46.22
CA GLY A 694 -13.68 31.49 -46.10
C GLY A 694 -13.41 32.11 -44.71
N ASN A 695 -12.12 32.29 -44.42
CA ASN A 695 -11.45 33.33 -43.60
C ASN A 695 -11.59 33.35 -42.06
N GLY A 696 -10.42 33.18 -41.40
CA GLY A 696 -9.95 34.10 -40.35
C GLY A 696 -10.26 33.76 -38.88
N ALA A 697 -9.24 33.22 -38.21
CA ALA A 697 -8.85 33.41 -36.80
C ALA A 697 -9.88 33.19 -35.65
N TYR A 698 -9.45 32.36 -34.68
CA TYR A 698 -9.96 32.16 -33.31
C TYR A 698 -11.33 31.49 -33.13
N SER A 699 -11.31 30.16 -32.94
CA SER A 699 -12.32 29.43 -32.15
C SER A 699 -11.84 28.01 -31.74
N LYS A 700 -11.12 27.91 -30.62
CA LYS A 700 -10.94 26.65 -29.87
C LYS A 700 -11.31 26.88 -28.40
N ALA A 701 -12.58 27.21 -28.19
CA ALA A 701 -13.26 27.10 -26.90
C ALA A 701 -14.76 27.02 -27.17
N LEU A 702 -15.41 26.03 -26.56
CA LEU A 702 -16.85 25.73 -26.58
C LEU A 702 -17.47 25.27 -27.91
N SER A 703 -17.66 23.96 -28.03
CA SER A 703 -19.03 23.45 -28.13
C SER A 703 -19.32 22.59 -26.89
N LEU A 704 -20.20 23.15 -26.07
CA LEU A 704 -20.59 22.72 -24.74
C LEU A 704 -21.69 21.64 -24.84
N ALA A 705 -21.62 20.71 -23.90
CA ALA A 705 -22.72 20.11 -23.16
C ALA A 705 -24.17 20.53 -23.49
N MET A 706 -25.03 19.52 -23.67
CA MET A 706 -26.44 19.50 -23.25
C MET A 706 -26.81 18.04 -22.95
N VAL A 707 -27.63 17.62 -21.99
CA VAL A 707 -28.27 18.20 -20.79
C VAL A 707 -28.64 16.95 -19.97
N VAL A 708 -28.18 16.85 -18.72
CA VAL A 708 -28.82 16.01 -17.70
C VAL A 708 -29.58 16.96 -16.80
N GLN A 709 -30.90 17.03 -16.98
CA GLN A 709 -31.79 17.62 -15.99
C GLN A 709 -32.32 16.51 -15.08
N ASN A 710 -32.28 16.81 -13.79
CA ASN A 710 -32.72 16.00 -12.67
C ASN A 710 -34.14 15.46 -12.82
N SER A 711 -34.33 14.19 -12.47
CA SER A 711 -35.55 13.71 -11.84
C SER A 711 -35.20 12.71 -10.74
N GLU A 712 -35.92 12.83 -9.64
CA GLU A 712 -35.65 12.34 -8.29
C GLU A 712 -35.67 10.81 -8.11
N ASN A 713 -35.01 10.38 -7.03
CA ASN A 713 -35.34 9.22 -6.19
C ASN A 713 -35.57 7.87 -6.88
N THR A 714 -34.55 7.00 -6.86
CA THR A 714 -34.68 5.64 -6.30
C THR A 714 -33.32 4.94 -6.17
N SER A 715 -33.18 4.27 -5.03
CA SER A 715 -32.12 3.32 -4.66
C SER A 715 -31.70 2.39 -5.80
N ILE A 716 -30.40 2.33 -6.13
CA ILE A 716 -29.83 1.25 -6.93
C ILE A 716 -28.58 0.69 -6.25
N LYS A 717 -28.71 -0.58 -5.88
CA LYS A 717 -27.74 -1.46 -5.25
C LYS A 717 -26.51 -1.65 -6.12
N SER A 718 -25.39 -1.90 -5.43
CA SER A 718 -24.12 -2.37 -5.98
C SER A 718 -24.30 -3.47 -7.04
N VAL A 719 -23.77 -3.21 -8.24
CA VAL A 719 -23.58 -4.23 -9.28
C VAL A 719 -22.11 -4.69 -9.21
N PRO A 720 -21.82 -6.00 -9.15
CA PRO A 720 -20.45 -6.50 -9.05
C PRO A 720 -19.68 -6.39 -10.38
N LEU A 721 -18.40 -6.01 -10.27
CA LEU A 721 -17.40 -5.72 -11.29
C LEU A 721 -17.01 -6.86 -12.27
N SER A 722 -17.81 -7.92 -12.41
CA SER A 722 -17.50 -9.04 -13.34
C SER A 722 -18.21 -8.96 -14.69
N ALA A 723 -19.13 -8.01 -14.89
CA ALA A 723 -19.97 -7.98 -16.10
C ALA A 723 -19.29 -7.36 -17.34
N ARG A 724 -18.14 -6.69 -17.20
CA ARG A 724 -17.49 -6.01 -18.34
C ARG A 724 -16.67 -6.95 -19.23
N SER A 725 -16.27 -8.11 -18.73
CA SER A 725 -15.52 -9.14 -19.49
C SER A 725 -16.41 -10.06 -20.33
N PHE A 726 -17.73 -9.96 -20.23
CA PHE A 726 -18.67 -10.82 -20.97
C PHE A 726 -19.07 -10.25 -22.35
N LEU A 727 -18.76 -8.99 -22.63
CA LEU A 727 -19.15 -8.30 -23.87
C LEU A 727 -18.09 -8.37 -24.97
N THR A 728 -16.90 -8.89 -24.70
CA THR A 728 -15.88 -9.20 -25.71
C THR A 728 -15.85 -10.70 -25.90
N GLY A 729 -16.77 -11.21 -26.72
CA GLY A 729 -16.88 -12.63 -27.03
C GLY A 729 -15.59 -13.18 -27.61
N LYS A 730 -14.80 -13.86 -26.77
CA LYS A 730 -13.76 -14.86 -27.09
C LYS A 730 -13.08 -15.26 -25.79
N LEU A 731 -13.68 -16.21 -25.06
CA LEU A 731 -13.05 -17.10 -24.08
C LEU A 731 -14.12 -18.06 -23.54
N ASN A 732 -14.08 -19.33 -23.95
CA ASN A 732 -14.93 -20.37 -23.36
C ASN A 732 -14.33 -20.80 -22.02
N VAL A 733 -14.68 -20.08 -20.95
CA VAL A 733 -14.33 -20.46 -19.58
C VAL A 733 -15.46 -21.35 -19.03
N PRO A 734 -15.17 -22.56 -18.52
CA PRO A 734 -16.19 -23.42 -17.93
C PRO A 734 -16.78 -22.77 -16.69
N LYS A 735 -18.09 -22.85 -16.51
CA LYS A 735 -18.78 -22.19 -15.40
C LYS A 735 -18.29 -22.78 -14.08
N VAL A 736 -18.16 -21.96 -13.04
CA VAL A 736 -17.70 -22.36 -11.68
C VAL A 736 -18.51 -23.54 -11.10
N GLN A 737 -19.76 -23.71 -11.55
CA GLN A 737 -20.60 -24.85 -11.17
C GLN A 737 -20.21 -26.19 -11.83
N GLU A 738 -19.52 -26.16 -12.97
CA GLU A 738 -19.00 -27.35 -13.67
C GLU A 738 -17.68 -27.82 -13.06
N LEU A 739 -16.81 -26.88 -12.67
CA LEU A 739 -15.58 -27.16 -11.91
C LEU A 739 -15.85 -27.77 -10.52
N ARG A 740 -16.98 -27.43 -9.89
CA ARG A 740 -17.41 -28.09 -8.63
C ARG A 740 -17.93 -29.51 -8.84
N LYS A 741 -18.40 -29.86 -10.04
CA LYS A 741 -18.88 -31.21 -10.35
C LYS A 741 -17.74 -32.18 -10.64
N THR A 742 -16.64 -31.70 -11.22
CA THR A 742 -15.42 -32.51 -11.45
C THR A 742 -14.67 -32.83 -10.15
N ILE A 743 -14.63 -31.90 -9.19
CA ILE A 743 -14.01 -32.13 -7.87
C ILE A 743 -14.81 -33.11 -6.99
N SER A 744 -16.12 -33.29 -7.25
CA SER A 744 -16.99 -34.17 -6.46
C SER A 744 -17.15 -35.59 -7.04
N GLY A 745 -16.42 -35.95 -8.10
CA GLY A 745 -16.35 -37.34 -8.60
C GLY A 745 -17.63 -37.86 -9.26
N ILE A 746 -18.58 -37.00 -9.64
CA ILE A 746 -19.82 -37.40 -10.31
C ILE A 746 -19.69 -37.14 -11.82
N ALA A 747 -19.92 -38.18 -12.61
CA ALA A 747 -19.82 -38.13 -14.07
C ALA A 747 -20.75 -37.04 -14.68
N LEU A 748 -20.19 -36.25 -15.60
CA LEU A 748 -20.94 -35.25 -16.36
C LEU A 748 -21.94 -35.93 -17.32
N LYS A 749 -23.15 -35.37 -17.43
CA LYS A 749 -24.11 -35.76 -18.48
C LYS A 749 -23.62 -35.22 -19.82
N PRO A 750 -23.72 -36.00 -20.92
CA PRO A 750 -23.39 -35.48 -22.24
C PRO A 750 -24.41 -34.42 -22.65
N SER A 751 -23.93 -33.38 -23.33
CA SER A 751 -24.76 -32.45 -24.08
C SER A 751 -25.47 -33.21 -25.20
N PHE A 752 -26.79 -33.00 -25.31
CA PHE A 752 -27.59 -33.54 -26.40
C PHE A 752 -27.20 -32.85 -27.71
N ASP A 753 -26.60 -33.61 -28.62
CA ASP A 753 -26.82 -33.46 -30.05
C ASP A 753 -27.47 -34.75 -30.54
N GLU A 754 -28.60 -34.63 -31.23
CA GLU A 754 -29.28 -35.73 -31.88
C GLU A 754 -28.46 -36.19 -33.10
N THR A 755 -27.82 -37.36 -33.02
CA THR A 755 -27.90 -38.42 -34.04
C THR A 755 -27.18 -39.68 -33.56
N ASN A 756 -27.80 -40.83 -33.84
CA ASN A 756 -27.48 -42.17 -33.34
C ASN A 756 -26.05 -42.65 -33.63
N THR A 757 -25.36 -43.22 -32.64
CA THR A 757 -25.01 -44.67 -32.54
C THR A 757 -23.96 -44.96 -31.44
N GLY A 758 -24.17 -46.05 -30.68
CA GLY A 758 -23.09 -46.90 -30.14
C GLY A 758 -22.32 -46.45 -28.88
N ILE A 759 -22.66 -47.05 -27.74
CA ILE A 759 -21.97 -46.90 -26.45
C ILE A 759 -20.55 -47.50 -26.47
N SER A 760 -19.55 -46.75 -25.98
CA SER A 760 -18.37 -47.29 -25.28
C SER A 760 -17.85 -46.25 -24.28
N LYS A 761 -17.84 -46.59 -22.98
CA LYS A 761 -17.29 -45.75 -21.91
C LYS A 761 -15.76 -45.85 -21.91
N GLN A 762 -15.07 -44.87 -22.47
CA GLN A 762 -13.63 -44.69 -22.20
C GLN A 762 -13.44 -43.63 -21.11
N LYS A 763 -12.70 -44.01 -20.05
CA LYS A 763 -12.15 -43.08 -19.06
C LYS A 763 -11.09 -42.24 -19.77
N THR A 764 -11.26 -40.93 -19.84
CA THR A 764 -10.20 -40.02 -20.26
C THR A 764 -9.18 -39.89 -19.13
N ASP A 765 -7.94 -40.28 -19.42
CA ASP A 765 -6.82 -40.26 -18.48
C ASP A 765 -6.20 -38.86 -18.42
N VAL A 766 -5.61 -38.49 -17.29
CA VAL A 766 -5.07 -37.12 -17.06
C VAL A 766 -3.98 -36.76 -18.07
N VAL A 767 -3.27 -37.78 -18.59
CA VAL A 767 -2.25 -37.65 -19.64
C VAL A 767 -2.81 -37.10 -20.95
N THR A 768 -4.05 -37.44 -21.32
CA THR A 768 -4.69 -36.91 -22.53
C THR A 768 -5.04 -35.42 -22.43
N LEU A 769 -5.40 -34.93 -21.24
CA LEU A 769 -5.69 -33.51 -20.99
C LEU A 769 -4.43 -32.65 -20.94
N LEU A 770 -3.30 -33.21 -20.48
CA LEU A 770 -2.02 -32.51 -20.47
C LEU A 770 -1.41 -32.36 -21.88
N ASN A 771 -1.63 -33.36 -22.75
CA ASN A 771 -1.19 -33.29 -24.15
C ASN A 771 -1.99 -32.27 -24.97
N GLU A 772 -3.25 -31.99 -24.65
CA GLU A 772 -4.03 -30.92 -25.29
C GLU A 772 -3.60 -29.51 -24.87
N LEU A 773 -2.81 -29.38 -23.78
CA LEU A 773 -2.32 -28.11 -23.24
C LEU A 773 -0.86 -27.80 -23.61
N ASN A 774 -0.20 -28.63 -24.44
CA ASN A 774 1.15 -28.40 -24.98
C ASN A 774 2.22 -28.07 -23.91
N LEU A 775 2.18 -28.77 -22.77
CA LEU A 775 3.24 -28.71 -21.75
C LEU A 775 4.12 -29.96 -21.88
N ASP A 776 5.43 -29.77 -22.07
CA ASP A 776 6.38 -30.86 -22.27
C ASP A 776 6.41 -31.84 -21.07
N ASN A 777 6.32 -33.12 -21.40
CA ASN A 777 6.19 -34.24 -20.45
C ASN A 777 7.56 -34.72 -19.99
N ASP A 778 7.89 -34.54 -18.70
CA ASP A 778 8.78 -35.44 -17.97
C ASP A 778 8.43 -35.44 -16.48
N ILE A 779 7.56 -36.37 -16.08
CA ILE A 779 7.28 -36.68 -14.67
C ILE A 779 7.88 -38.05 -14.39
N GLN A 780 8.99 -38.08 -13.64
CA GLN A 780 9.44 -39.31 -12.99
C GLN A 780 8.76 -39.47 -11.62
N ASP A 781 8.45 -40.72 -11.31
CA ASP A 781 7.45 -41.24 -10.36
C ASP A 781 7.67 -40.96 -8.85
N ARG A 782 8.34 -39.87 -8.47
CA ARG A 782 8.53 -39.50 -7.05
C ARG A 782 8.40 -37.99 -6.83
N GLY A 783 7.16 -37.52 -6.91
CA GLY A 783 6.59 -36.29 -6.34
C GLY A 783 7.54 -35.26 -5.74
N ASN A 784 8.35 -34.59 -6.58
CA ASN A 784 8.98 -33.30 -6.29
C ASN A 784 9.17 -32.54 -7.60
N LEU A 785 8.66 -31.31 -7.66
CA LEU A 785 8.90 -30.35 -8.74
C LEU A 785 10.13 -29.51 -8.38
N THR A 786 11.22 -29.64 -9.13
CA THR A 786 12.34 -28.71 -9.11
C THR A 786 12.37 -27.93 -10.42
N PHE A 787 12.27 -26.61 -10.34
CA PHE A 787 12.42 -25.70 -11.48
C PHE A 787 13.89 -25.27 -11.58
N TYR A 788 14.47 -25.36 -12.78
CA TYR A 788 15.64 -24.56 -13.17
C TYR A 788 15.16 -23.38 -14.02
#